data_AF-A0A498KRW8-F1
#
_entry.id   AF-A0A498KRW8-F1
#
_cell.length_a   1.000
_cell.length_b   1.000
_cell.length_c   1.000
_cell.angle_alpha   90.00
_cell.angle_beta   90.00
_cell.angle_gamma   90.00
#
_symmetry.space_group_name_H-M   'P 1'
#
loop_
_entity.id
_entity.type
_entity.pdbx_description
1 polymer ?
#
loop_
_entity_poly.entity_id
_entity_poly.type
_entity_poly.pdbx_seq_one_letter_code
_entity_poly.pdbx_strand_id
1 'polypeptide(L)'
;MDYEPQKLEARWRDRWAEAGRYEADPDGEAEPTFITVPYPYPSGGMHIGHCRTYTVPDVYARYRRLQGDEVLFPIAWHVTGTPIIGAVERLKKGEEDQLSVLRDTYNVPEDTLEDLETPMGFARYFIENHYKSGMKQLGLSIDWRREFTTNDDRYSKFITWQYETLKERGLLEKGLHPVKFCTDEENPVTTHDLLEGEEAEFQEYTLVKFEADIDGERGARSASDGSSGDEPRDVIAPMATLRPETVRGVTNAYAHPDGEYVRATVDDETWIVSSAAVEKLRLQEREIEIDEELTGADLIGETVTNPITGDEVVILPATFVDTDNATGVVMSVPAHSPDDYLALQEAKADDERMREYGIDPADVADIEPIPILDIEGYGDVPAKTAVEDAGIESSDDPDLEDVTADLYQAEFHQGIMHDDYGEFAGMTVENVREEFRAHYQDEGAFDEMYEFTEDVVCRCGGDVEVAKQDTWFLRYNDAEWKRKAHQVLDGIDTIPENTRDQYDHTIDWLNEWPCIRNYGLGTRLPWDEDFVIEPLSDSTIYMSYYTVAHRLDEIPPEDLDPDFFDALFYGEDAVDDPDERALELREEWNHWYPVDWRCSGNDLINNHLTFFQFHHGELFDESEWPQGITIMGMGLLEGEAMSSSKGHVVLPSKAIDEYGADTVRFFLLNSAEPWQDYDWRDDLVGSTRDQLERFWSRAQAVIDYDIEEMVEITLEAEGEETTDVAIDEDARPDLEHVDRWLLSKLQGTIREATEAMDGFETRTASQAIFYSFEEHLKWYRRRADLDREGAQWTLREVLRTRLRLLAPFVPFMANELHEELTGEPAEDADWPEPAPEFEDETVERRERLVESVTDDIHDIVDVTGTDPDTVRVYVAADWKRDVFETVRETGTDVGAVMGQVMEDPELREKGDAVNDLVQDLVELVRERDDDELAAMADVDEQAVYADAEAFLESEFDATVEVYDESDPDAVDPDGKADSAVPFRPAIHLE
;
A
#
# COMPACT_ATOMS: atom_id res chain seq x y z
N MET A 1 -30.98 10.66 -26.45
CA MET A 1 -31.29 11.82 -25.56
C MET A 1 -29.99 12.45 -25.05
N ASP A 2 -30.01 13.68 -24.52
CA ASP A 2 -28.81 14.29 -23.88
C ASP A 2 -28.44 13.51 -22.59
N TYR A 3 -27.15 13.25 -22.36
CA TYR A 3 -26.67 12.58 -21.13
C TYR A 3 -26.76 13.54 -19.94
N GLU A 4 -27.66 13.25 -18.98
CA GLU A 4 -27.83 14.02 -17.74
C GLU A 4 -27.47 13.15 -16.52
N PRO A 5 -26.16 12.99 -16.20
CA PRO A 5 -25.69 12.01 -15.21
C PRO A 5 -26.35 12.19 -13.84
N GLN A 6 -26.49 13.42 -13.35
CA GLN A 6 -27.02 13.66 -12.00
C GLN A 6 -28.46 13.14 -11.81
N LYS A 7 -29.31 13.23 -12.84
CA LYS A 7 -30.69 12.72 -12.78
C LYS A 7 -30.73 11.20 -12.89
N LEU A 8 -29.91 10.67 -13.80
CA LEU A 8 -29.78 9.24 -14.02
C LEU A 8 -29.33 8.53 -12.75
N GLU A 9 -28.22 8.99 -12.17
CA GLU A 9 -27.62 8.39 -10.99
C GLU A 9 -28.55 8.48 -9.77
N ALA A 10 -29.28 9.59 -9.61
CA ALA A 10 -30.25 9.73 -8.53
C ALA A 10 -31.36 8.67 -8.60
N ARG A 11 -31.92 8.44 -9.81
CA ARG A 11 -32.98 7.44 -10.01
C ARG A 11 -32.49 6.02 -9.69
N TRP A 12 -31.28 5.66 -10.10
CA TRP A 12 -30.70 4.35 -9.82
C TRP A 12 -30.38 4.15 -8.34
N ARG A 13 -29.82 5.16 -7.66
CA ARG A 13 -29.61 5.11 -6.21
C ARG A 13 -30.93 4.90 -5.46
N ASP A 14 -31.99 5.61 -5.85
CA ASP A 14 -33.32 5.45 -5.27
C ASP A 14 -33.86 4.03 -5.52
N ARG A 15 -33.73 3.51 -6.75
CA ARG A 15 -34.15 2.14 -7.11
C ARG A 15 -33.41 1.08 -6.28
N TRP A 16 -32.09 1.17 -6.15
CA TRP A 16 -31.30 0.23 -5.35
C TRP A 16 -31.68 0.26 -3.88
N ALA A 17 -31.89 1.46 -3.31
CA ALA A 17 -32.31 1.62 -1.93
C ALA A 17 -33.72 1.09 -1.67
N GLU A 18 -34.68 1.32 -2.58
CA GLU A 18 -36.05 0.81 -2.47
C GLU A 18 -36.11 -0.72 -2.60
N ALA A 19 -35.24 -1.31 -3.42
CA ALA A 19 -35.16 -2.74 -3.63
C ALA A 19 -34.34 -3.49 -2.58
N GLY A 20 -33.56 -2.78 -1.75
CA GLY A 20 -32.54 -3.42 -0.89
C GLY A 20 -31.51 -4.20 -1.72
N ARG A 21 -31.13 -3.71 -2.91
CA ARG A 21 -30.41 -4.50 -3.93
C ARG A 21 -29.10 -5.14 -3.44
N TYR A 22 -28.43 -4.49 -2.49
CA TYR A 22 -27.13 -4.90 -1.96
C TYR A 22 -27.22 -5.39 -0.51
N GLU A 23 -28.43 -5.62 0.00
CA GLU A 23 -28.68 -6.27 1.28
C GLU A 23 -28.54 -7.79 1.10
N ALA A 24 -27.46 -8.38 1.62
CA ALA A 24 -27.14 -9.81 1.43
C ALA A 24 -27.48 -10.64 2.67
N ASP A 25 -28.19 -11.75 2.47
CA ASP A 25 -28.66 -12.68 3.50
C ASP A 25 -28.52 -14.11 2.96
N PRO A 26 -27.86 -15.03 3.71
CA PRO A 26 -27.60 -16.39 3.24
C PRO A 26 -28.84 -17.09 2.66
N ASP A 27 -28.81 -17.42 1.38
CA ASP A 27 -29.90 -18.14 0.70
C ASP A 27 -29.58 -19.63 0.43
N GLY A 28 -28.29 -20.00 0.49
CA GLY A 28 -27.77 -21.36 0.34
C GLY A 28 -27.80 -21.90 -1.10
N GLU A 29 -28.05 -21.06 -2.11
CA GLU A 29 -28.13 -21.46 -3.52
C GLU A 29 -26.87 -21.07 -4.32
N ALA A 30 -26.25 -19.93 -4.00
CA ALA A 30 -25.07 -19.39 -4.69
C ALA A 30 -23.77 -19.50 -3.85
N GLU A 31 -22.61 -19.39 -4.51
CA GLU A 31 -21.32 -19.33 -3.81
C GLU A 31 -21.16 -17.95 -3.14
N PRO A 32 -20.82 -17.90 -1.83
CA PRO A 32 -20.62 -16.65 -1.12
C PRO A 32 -19.27 -16.05 -1.48
N THR A 33 -19.25 -14.73 -1.68
CA THR A 33 -18.02 -13.93 -1.76
C THR A 33 -18.08 -12.80 -0.74
N PHE A 34 -17.14 -12.80 0.19
CA PHE A 34 -16.98 -11.80 1.23
C PHE A 34 -15.76 -10.92 1.00
N ILE A 35 -16.02 -9.68 0.60
CA ILE A 35 -15.00 -8.67 0.32
C ILE A 35 -15.04 -7.56 1.36
N THR A 36 -13.86 -7.16 1.85
CA THR A 36 -13.74 -6.09 2.84
C THR A 36 -12.63 -5.11 2.52
N VAL A 37 -12.77 -3.92 3.10
CA VAL A 37 -11.81 -2.82 3.05
C VAL A 37 -11.70 -2.24 4.46
N PRO A 38 -10.51 -1.75 4.91
CA PRO A 38 -10.39 -1.02 6.16
C PRO A 38 -11.46 0.04 6.31
N TYR A 39 -12.17 0.00 7.44
CA TYR A 39 -13.09 1.07 7.81
C TYR A 39 -12.33 2.40 7.99
N PRO A 40 -12.87 3.55 7.54
CA PRO A 40 -12.17 4.81 7.69
C PRO A 40 -12.21 5.34 9.13
N TYR A 41 -11.22 6.16 9.45
CA TYR A 41 -11.27 7.07 10.59
C TYR A 41 -12.06 8.34 10.24
N PRO A 42 -13.17 8.64 10.94
CA PRO A 42 -13.94 9.86 10.73
C PRO A 42 -13.38 11.04 11.54
N SER A 43 -12.05 11.20 11.56
CA SER A 43 -11.34 12.37 12.12
C SER A 43 -11.30 13.56 11.13
N GLY A 44 -11.79 13.35 9.91
CA GLY A 44 -11.97 14.34 8.86
C GLY A 44 -12.90 13.80 7.77
N GLY A 45 -13.08 14.56 6.70
CA GLY A 45 -13.95 14.20 5.59
C GLY A 45 -13.27 13.34 4.52
N MET A 46 -14.07 12.51 3.86
CA MET A 46 -13.68 11.75 2.68
C MET A 46 -13.17 12.69 1.57
N HIS A 47 -12.14 12.25 0.85
CA HIS A 47 -11.55 12.92 -0.32
C HIS A 47 -11.37 11.92 -1.46
N ILE A 48 -10.94 12.38 -2.63
CA ILE A 48 -10.80 11.54 -3.83
C ILE A 48 -9.86 10.33 -3.62
N GLY A 49 -8.77 10.44 -2.86
CA GLY A 49 -7.96 9.27 -2.44
C GLY A 49 -8.78 8.14 -1.81
N HIS A 50 -9.71 8.48 -0.93
CA HIS A 50 -10.64 7.54 -0.33
C HIS A 50 -11.64 6.98 -1.35
N CYS A 51 -12.10 7.78 -2.33
CA CYS A 51 -13.00 7.28 -3.37
C CYS A 51 -12.42 6.07 -4.08
N ARG A 52 -11.14 6.12 -4.47
CA ARG A 52 -10.49 4.98 -5.13
C ARG A 52 -10.44 3.76 -4.22
N THR A 53 -10.00 3.95 -2.97
CA THR A 53 -9.90 2.92 -1.93
C THR A 53 -11.20 2.12 -1.78
N TYR A 54 -12.35 2.79 -1.85
CA TYR A 54 -13.66 2.14 -1.69
C TYR A 54 -14.33 1.72 -3.01
N THR A 55 -13.88 2.24 -4.15
CA THR A 55 -14.43 1.89 -5.46
C THR A 55 -13.80 0.61 -6.02
N VAL A 56 -12.51 0.36 -5.76
CA VAL A 56 -11.84 -0.89 -6.18
C VAL A 56 -12.56 -2.16 -5.66
N PRO A 57 -12.81 -2.31 -4.33
CA PRO A 57 -13.57 -3.46 -3.84
C PRO A 57 -15.01 -3.48 -4.37
N ASP A 58 -15.64 -2.33 -4.60
CA ASP A 58 -16.99 -2.27 -5.17
C ASP A 58 -17.06 -2.80 -6.61
N VAL A 59 -16.04 -2.51 -7.43
CA VAL A 59 -15.93 -3.01 -8.81
C VAL A 59 -15.79 -4.53 -8.80
N TYR A 60 -14.92 -5.07 -7.95
CA TYR A 60 -14.80 -6.51 -7.81
C TYR A 60 -16.09 -7.14 -7.26
N ALA A 61 -16.73 -6.53 -6.26
CA ALA A 61 -18.02 -6.98 -5.72
C ALA A 61 -19.12 -7.03 -6.79
N ARG A 62 -19.18 -6.04 -7.69
CA ARG A 62 -20.13 -6.02 -8.81
C ARG A 62 -19.81 -7.08 -9.85
N TYR A 63 -18.53 -7.27 -10.17
CA TYR A 63 -18.08 -8.33 -11.06
C TYR A 63 -18.47 -9.71 -10.55
N ARG A 64 -18.22 -10.00 -9.27
CA ARG A 64 -18.58 -11.29 -8.65
C ARG A 64 -20.10 -11.52 -8.62
N ARG A 65 -20.91 -10.49 -8.39
CA ARG A 65 -22.38 -10.60 -8.54
C ARG A 65 -22.80 -10.97 -9.96
N LEU A 66 -22.16 -10.40 -10.98
CA LEU A 66 -22.42 -10.75 -12.38
C LEU A 66 -21.96 -12.18 -12.70
N GLN A 67 -20.92 -12.69 -12.03
CA GLN A 67 -20.50 -14.10 -12.09
C GLN A 67 -21.47 -15.08 -11.40
N GLY A 68 -22.50 -14.55 -10.70
CA GLY A 68 -23.52 -15.35 -10.02
C GLY A 68 -23.27 -15.56 -8.53
N ASP A 69 -22.25 -14.93 -7.94
CA ASP A 69 -21.96 -15.04 -6.52
C ASP A 69 -22.98 -14.28 -5.65
N GLU A 70 -23.22 -14.80 -4.45
CA GLU A 70 -23.82 -14.02 -3.37
C GLU A 70 -22.73 -13.15 -2.73
N VAL A 71 -22.80 -11.83 -2.88
CA VAL A 71 -21.69 -10.96 -2.45
C VAL A 71 -22.03 -10.11 -1.24
N LEU A 72 -21.24 -10.28 -0.17
CA LEU A 72 -21.23 -9.42 1.00
C LEU A 72 -20.10 -8.38 0.89
N PHE A 73 -20.49 -7.10 0.80
CA PHE A 73 -19.58 -5.96 0.87
C PHE A 73 -20.08 -4.96 1.94
N PRO A 74 -19.55 -5.00 3.18
CA PRO A 74 -19.99 -4.13 4.26
C PRO A 74 -19.01 -2.98 4.53
N ILE A 75 -19.43 -2.02 5.35
CA ILE A 75 -18.57 -0.95 5.87
C ILE A 75 -18.96 -0.60 7.30
N ALA A 76 -18.00 -0.11 8.09
CA ALA A 76 -18.16 0.39 9.45
C ALA A 76 -17.23 1.60 9.65
N TRP A 77 -17.13 2.10 10.88
CA TRP A 77 -16.38 3.33 11.19
C TRP A 77 -15.42 3.14 12.37
N HIS A 78 -14.15 3.41 12.14
CA HIS A 78 -13.11 3.29 13.17
C HIS A 78 -13.01 4.58 13.97
N VAL A 79 -13.55 4.57 15.19
CA VAL A 79 -13.54 5.74 16.08
C VAL A 79 -12.60 5.57 17.27
N THR A 80 -11.97 4.40 17.40
CA THR A 80 -11.02 4.08 18.47
C THR A 80 -9.78 4.97 18.37
N GLY A 81 -9.23 5.39 19.50
CA GLY A 81 -7.99 6.19 19.60
C GLY A 81 -8.21 7.66 19.95
N THR A 82 -7.14 8.43 19.72
CA THR A 82 -7.01 9.85 20.10
C THR A 82 -7.21 10.88 18.99
N PRO A 83 -7.10 10.59 17.65
CA PRO A 83 -7.17 11.63 16.62
C PRO A 83 -8.46 12.47 16.65
N ILE A 84 -9.62 11.84 16.89
CA ILE A 84 -10.90 12.54 17.00
C ILE A 84 -10.92 13.46 18.23
N ILE A 85 -10.37 12.99 19.36
CA ILE A 85 -10.30 13.79 20.58
C ILE A 85 -9.41 15.01 20.35
N GLY A 86 -8.22 14.81 19.80
CA GLY A 86 -7.30 15.91 19.46
C GLY A 86 -7.96 16.94 18.55
N ALA A 87 -8.68 16.51 17.51
CA ALA A 87 -9.42 17.43 16.62
C ALA A 87 -10.49 18.25 17.36
N VAL A 88 -11.22 17.63 18.30
CA VAL A 88 -12.23 18.30 19.13
C VAL A 88 -11.60 19.29 20.10
N GLU A 89 -10.45 18.98 20.68
CA GLU A 89 -9.75 19.88 21.59
C GLU A 89 -9.20 21.11 20.89
N ARG A 90 -8.59 20.95 19.70
CA ARG A 90 -8.16 22.06 18.86
C ARG A 90 -9.33 22.96 18.46
N LEU A 91 -10.48 22.37 18.14
CA LEU A 91 -11.72 23.10 17.88
C LEU A 91 -12.17 23.92 19.11
N LYS A 92 -12.17 23.33 20.31
CA LYS A 92 -12.54 24.02 21.57
C LYS A 92 -11.57 25.14 21.93
N LYS A 93 -10.28 24.98 21.65
CA LYS A 93 -9.25 26.01 21.81
C LYS A 93 -9.42 27.15 20.81
N GLY A 94 -10.22 26.96 19.75
CA GLY A 94 -10.46 27.95 18.71
C GLY A 94 -9.24 28.13 17.81
N GLU A 95 -8.48 27.07 17.58
CA GLU A 95 -7.31 27.10 16.70
C GLU A 95 -7.74 27.44 15.26
N GLU A 96 -7.14 28.50 14.70
CA GLU A 96 -7.55 29.04 13.39
C GLU A 96 -7.36 28.02 12.26
N ASP A 97 -6.30 27.22 12.30
CA ASP A 97 -6.03 26.20 11.28
C ASP A 97 -7.11 25.10 11.30
N GLN A 98 -7.49 24.61 12.49
CA GLN A 98 -8.57 23.63 12.63
C GLN A 98 -9.92 24.21 12.16
N LEU A 99 -10.20 25.47 12.49
CA LEU A 99 -11.40 26.16 12.04
C LEU A 99 -11.42 26.38 10.53
N SER A 100 -10.29 26.72 9.92
CA SER A 100 -10.15 26.89 8.47
C SER A 100 -10.34 25.56 7.74
N VAL A 101 -9.76 24.45 8.24
CA VAL A 101 -10.00 23.12 7.65
C VAL A 101 -11.49 22.76 7.67
N LEU A 102 -12.18 22.95 8.81
CA LEU A 102 -13.61 22.66 8.92
C LEU A 102 -14.45 23.55 7.99
N ARG A 103 -14.19 24.86 7.94
CA ARG A 103 -15.01 25.81 7.16
C ARG A 103 -14.67 25.80 5.67
N ASP A 104 -13.38 25.91 5.34
CA ASP A 104 -12.92 26.18 3.98
C ASP A 104 -12.69 24.88 3.18
N THR A 105 -12.24 23.81 3.85
CA THR A 105 -12.02 22.52 3.17
C THR A 105 -13.28 21.67 3.21
N TYR A 106 -13.83 21.40 4.40
CA TYR A 106 -14.97 20.51 4.56
C TYR A 106 -16.34 21.19 4.44
N ASN A 107 -16.38 22.53 4.34
CA ASN A 107 -17.64 23.29 4.20
C ASN A 107 -18.62 23.07 5.36
N VAL A 108 -18.11 22.88 6.58
CA VAL A 108 -18.93 22.72 7.79
C VAL A 108 -19.66 24.02 8.11
N PRO A 109 -21.01 24.02 8.21
CA PRO A 109 -21.77 25.21 8.57
C PRO A 109 -21.41 25.75 9.95
N GLU A 110 -21.33 27.09 10.10
CA GLU A 110 -20.97 27.72 11.38
C GLU A 110 -21.89 27.30 12.54
N ASP A 111 -23.18 27.11 12.27
CA ASP A 111 -24.18 26.68 13.25
C ASP A 111 -24.05 25.21 13.66
N THR A 112 -23.25 24.41 12.95
CA THR A 112 -22.98 23.01 13.30
C THR A 112 -21.71 22.85 14.14
N LEU A 113 -20.84 23.88 14.22
CA LEU A 113 -19.56 23.78 14.93
C LEU A 113 -19.72 23.45 16.42
N GLU A 114 -20.78 23.94 17.07
CA GLU A 114 -21.06 23.62 18.49
C GLU A 114 -21.34 22.12 18.70
N ASP A 115 -21.99 21.45 17.74
CA ASP A 115 -22.30 20.01 17.82
C ASP A 115 -21.06 19.13 17.65
N LEU A 116 -19.97 19.67 17.08
CA LEU A 116 -18.68 19.00 16.90
C LEU A 116 -17.79 19.05 18.14
N GLU A 117 -18.20 19.70 19.23
CA GLU A 117 -17.42 19.79 20.47
C GLU A 117 -17.41 18.50 21.33
N THR A 118 -18.02 17.42 20.83
CA THR A 118 -17.94 16.09 21.46
C THR A 118 -17.28 15.10 20.49
N PRO A 119 -16.42 14.16 20.95
CA PRO A 119 -15.77 13.19 20.06
C PRO A 119 -16.74 12.43 19.16
N MET A 120 -17.83 11.89 19.71
CA MET A 120 -18.84 11.21 18.90
C MET A 120 -19.70 12.15 18.05
N GLY A 121 -19.93 13.40 18.47
CA GLY A 121 -20.59 14.40 17.62
C GLY A 121 -19.77 14.73 16.38
N PHE A 122 -18.46 14.91 16.57
CA PHE A 122 -17.48 15.11 15.51
C PHE A 122 -17.44 13.91 14.54
N ALA A 123 -17.24 12.71 15.07
CA ALA A 123 -17.21 11.48 14.27
C ALA A 123 -18.50 11.28 13.46
N ARG A 124 -19.67 11.38 14.11
CA ARG A 124 -20.97 11.20 13.44
C ARG A 124 -21.21 12.20 12.33
N TYR A 125 -20.74 13.44 12.50
CA TYR A 125 -20.86 14.45 11.45
C TYR A 125 -20.12 14.01 10.18
N PHE A 126 -18.86 13.58 10.30
CA PHE A 126 -18.06 13.15 9.15
C PHE A 126 -18.53 11.82 8.57
N ILE A 127 -18.98 10.89 9.41
CA ILE A 127 -19.65 9.66 8.96
C ILE A 127 -20.83 9.99 8.06
N GLU A 128 -21.81 10.75 8.55
CA GLU A 128 -23.08 10.96 7.85
C GLU A 128 -22.97 11.94 6.67
N ASN A 129 -22.24 13.05 6.84
CA ASN A 129 -22.23 14.13 5.85
C ASN A 129 -21.11 14.02 4.83
N HIS A 130 -20.03 13.29 5.12
CA HIS A 130 -18.91 13.13 4.19
C HIS A 130 -18.77 11.70 3.67
N TYR A 131 -18.45 10.73 4.53
CA TYR A 131 -18.17 9.36 4.07
C TYR A 131 -19.41 8.67 3.50
N LYS A 132 -20.47 8.51 4.30
CA LYS A 132 -21.70 7.84 3.89
C LYS A 132 -22.38 8.54 2.73
N SER A 133 -22.43 9.87 2.78
CA SER A 133 -22.92 10.69 1.66
C SER A 133 -22.10 10.46 0.38
N GLY A 134 -20.77 10.52 0.45
CA GLY A 134 -19.87 10.30 -0.69
C GLY A 134 -19.96 8.88 -1.27
N MET A 135 -19.91 7.86 -0.42
CA MET A 135 -20.05 6.45 -0.80
C MET A 135 -21.42 6.17 -1.45
N LYS A 136 -22.51 6.73 -0.91
CA LYS A 136 -23.84 6.61 -1.53
C LYS A 136 -23.92 7.34 -2.86
N GLN A 137 -23.35 8.54 -2.98
CA GLN A 137 -23.31 9.28 -4.24
C GLN A 137 -22.53 8.52 -5.33
N LEU A 138 -21.42 7.89 -4.97
CA LEU A 138 -20.65 6.99 -5.85
C LEU A 138 -21.40 5.71 -6.23
N GLY A 139 -22.51 5.40 -5.58
CA GLY A 139 -23.28 4.17 -5.83
C GLY A 139 -22.56 2.91 -5.37
N LEU A 140 -21.78 2.95 -4.29
CA LEU A 140 -21.13 1.74 -3.79
C LEU A 140 -22.17 0.69 -3.34
N SER A 141 -21.92 -0.56 -3.69
CA SER A 141 -22.79 -1.73 -3.48
C SER A 141 -22.68 -2.31 -2.07
N ILE A 142 -22.82 -1.42 -1.08
CA ILE A 142 -22.61 -1.70 0.34
C ILE A 142 -23.91 -2.20 1.00
N ASP A 143 -23.80 -3.25 1.83
CA ASP A 143 -24.86 -3.62 2.78
C ASP A 143 -24.80 -2.71 4.01
N TRP A 144 -25.60 -1.64 3.99
CA TRP A 144 -25.62 -0.63 5.06
C TRP A 144 -26.23 -1.14 6.38
N ARG A 145 -26.88 -2.30 6.40
CA ARG A 145 -27.48 -2.85 7.63
C ARG A 145 -26.42 -3.32 8.61
N ARG A 146 -25.22 -3.63 8.11
CA ARG A 146 -24.08 -4.15 8.88
C ARG A 146 -23.12 -3.06 9.35
N GLU A 147 -23.54 -1.79 9.23
CA GLU A 147 -22.80 -0.62 9.67
C GLU A 147 -22.74 -0.52 11.20
N PHE A 148 -21.54 -0.28 11.75
CA PHE A 148 -21.35 -0.02 13.18
C PHE A 148 -20.18 0.95 13.41
N THR A 149 -19.99 1.38 14.67
CA THR A 149 -18.81 2.14 15.10
C THR A 149 -18.03 1.34 16.12
N THR A 150 -16.71 1.47 16.16
CA THR A 150 -15.89 0.75 17.16
C THR A 150 -16.11 1.19 18.62
N ASN A 151 -16.83 2.29 18.86
CA ASN A 151 -17.29 2.70 20.20
C ASN A 151 -18.70 2.17 20.54
N ASP A 152 -19.23 1.22 19.78
CA ASP A 152 -20.50 0.55 20.11
C ASP A 152 -20.31 -0.44 21.28
N ASP A 153 -21.30 -0.52 22.18
CA ASP A 153 -21.23 -1.39 23.36
C ASP A 153 -21.16 -2.88 22.97
N ARG A 154 -21.82 -3.31 21.89
CA ARG A 154 -21.81 -4.70 21.40
C ARG A 154 -20.49 -5.03 20.72
N TYR A 155 -19.96 -4.09 19.94
CA TYR A 155 -18.62 -4.24 19.37
C TYR A 155 -17.57 -4.32 20.49
N SER A 156 -17.72 -3.52 21.55
CA SER A 156 -16.83 -3.57 22.70
C SER A 156 -16.86 -4.94 23.40
N LYS A 157 -18.03 -5.62 23.44
CA LYS A 157 -18.14 -6.99 23.94
C LYS A 157 -17.39 -8.00 23.07
N PHE A 158 -17.48 -7.86 21.75
CA PHE A 158 -16.72 -8.68 20.81
C PHE A 158 -15.20 -8.50 21.00
N ILE A 159 -14.72 -7.25 21.12
CA ILE A 159 -13.30 -6.97 21.39
C ILE A 159 -12.87 -7.47 22.78
N THR A 160 -13.75 -7.37 23.78
CA THR A 160 -13.52 -7.93 25.12
C THR A 160 -13.25 -9.44 25.04
N TRP A 161 -14.11 -10.18 24.33
CA TRP A 161 -13.94 -11.62 24.12
C TRP A 161 -12.61 -11.95 23.41
N GLN A 162 -12.27 -11.21 22.35
CA GLN A 162 -11.02 -11.39 21.62
C GLN A 162 -9.81 -11.31 22.57
N TYR A 163 -9.75 -10.25 23.38
CA TYR A 163 -8.61 -9.99 24.26
C TYR A 163 -8.56 -10.92 25.48
N GLU A 164 -9.72 -11.31 26.04
CA GLU A 164 -9.79 -12.37 27.06
C GLU A 164 -9.23 -13.68 26.52
N THR A 165 -9.60 -14.05 25.29
CA THR A 165 -9.09 -15.24 24.62
C THR A 165 -7.57 -15.18 24.42
N LEU A 166 -7.03 -14.07 23.90
CA LEU A 166 -5.59 -13.90 23.72
C LEU A 166 -4.81 -13.95 25.04
N LYS A 167 -5.39 -13.39 26.12
CA LYS A 167 -4.80 -13.46 27.46
C LYS A 167 -4.76 -14.88 27.99
N GLU A 168 -5.86 -15.63 27.87
CA GLU A 168 -5.95 -17.01 28.34
C GLU A 168 -4.94 -17.92 27.63
N ARG A 169 -4.61 -17.59 26.37
CA ARG A 169 -3.60 -18.29 25.56
C ARG A 169 -2.16 -17.81 25.82
N GLY A 170 -1.96 -16.83 26.69
CA GLY A 170 -0.63 -16.33 27.08
C GLY A 170 0.06 -15.46 26.02
N LEU A 171 -0.73 -14.85 25.14
CA LEU A 171 -0.26 -13.98 24.05
C LEU A 171 -0.28 -12.49 24.40
N LEU A 172 -0.62 -12.18 25.65
CA LEU A 172 -0.54 -10.84 26.23
C LEU A 172 0.42 -10.87 27.42
N GLU A 173 1.33 -9.91 27.49
CA GLU A 173 2.19 -9.68 28.66
C GLU A 173 2.10 -8.25 29.18
N LYS A 174 2.29 -8.09 30.49
CA LYS A 174 2.38 -6.79 31.15
C LYS A 174 3.83 -6.55 31.53
N GLY A 175 4.36 -5.40 31.12
CA GLY A 175 5.74 -5.02 31.35
C GLY A 175 5.88 -3.51 31.50
N LEU A 176 7.01 -3.10 32.07
CA LEU A 176 7.37 -1.71 32.23
C LEU A 176 8.08 -1.24 30.95
N HIS A 177 7.61 -0.17 30.32
CA HIS A 177 8.13 0.26 29.02
C HIS A 177 8.24 1.78 28.91
N PRO A 178 9.22 2.32 28.15
CA PRO A 178 9.30 3.74 27.86
C PRO A 178 8.07 4.25 27.10
N VAL A 179 7.51 5.37 27.53
CA VAL A 179 6.42 6.10 26.89
C VAL A 179 6.78 7.58 26.81
N LYS A 180 6.25 8.29 25.81
CA LYS A 180 6.35 9.75 25.74
C LYS A 180 5.43 10.33 26.83
N PHE A 181 5.94 11.16 27.73
CA PHE A 181 5.20 11.66 28.88
C PHE A 181 5.31 13.18 28.99
N CYS A 182 4.18 13.88 28.97
CA CYS A 182 4.18 15.33 29.16
C CYS A 182 4.24 15.65 30.64
N THR A 183 5.26 16.41 31.05
CA THR A 183 5.48 16.79 32.45
C THR A 183 4.45 17.81 32.96
N ASP A 184 3.93 18.67 32.07
CA ASP A 184 2.89 19.66 32.39
C ASP A 184 1.49 19.05 32.55
N GLU A 185 1.14 18.09 31.67
CA GLU A 185 -0.16 17.43 31.70
C GLU A 185 -0.20 16.22 32.66
N GLU A 186 0.98 15.78 33.13
CA GLU A 186 1.20 14.63 34.04
C GLU A 186 0.61 13.32 33.48
N ASN A 187 0.68 13.10 32.16
CA ASN A 187 0.20 11.89 31.49
C ASN A 187 1.05 11.51 30.26
N PRO A 188 0.98 10.24 29.82
CA PRO A 188 1.51 9.85 28.53
C PRO A 188 0.83 10.57 27.38
N VAL A 189 1.63 10.91 26.39
CA VAL A 189 1.24 11.59 25.15
C VAL A 189 1.64 10.75 23.94
N THR A 190 0.91 10.89 22.84
CA THR A 190 1.19 10.21 21.57
C THR A 190 1.87 11.16 20.59
N THR A 191 2.40 10.65 19.48
CA THR A 191 2.97 11.48 18.41
C THR A 191 2.02 12.58 17.93
N HIS A 192 0.71 12.33 17.94
CA HIS A 192 -0.28 13.34 17.53
C HIS A 192 -0.49 14.47 18.56
N ASP A 193 -0.12 14.24 19.82
CA ASP A 193 -0.20 15.22 20.90
C ASP A 193 1.04 16.13 20.93
N LEU A 194 2.05 15.84 20.11
CA LEU A 194 3.29 16.61 20.00
C LEU A 194 3.12 17.84 19.12
N LEU A 195 3.81 18.91 19.51
CA LEU A 195 4.00 20.12 18.74
C LEU A 195 5.33 20.06 17.95
N GLU A 196 6.38 19.49 18.57
CA GLU A 196 7.72 19.29 18.04
C GLU A 196 8.23 17.90 18.50
N GLY A 197 9.12 17.26 17.72
CA GLY A 197 9.64 15.92 18.03
C GLY A 197 8.73 14.74 17.59
N GLU A 198 7.98 14.90 16.49
CA GLU A 198 7.12 13.82 15.96
C GLU A 198 7.95 12.60 15.50
N GLU A 199 9.18 12.84 15.02
CA GLU A 199 10.14 11.82 14.56
C GLU A 199 11.06 11.31 15.68
N ALA A 200 10.97 11.89 16.89
CA ALA A 200 11.81 11.50 18.02
C ALA A 200 11.62 10.04 18.41
N GLU A 201 12.74 9.32 18.48
CA GLU A 201 12.83 7.92 18.90
C GLU A 201 13.33 7.79 20.35
N PHE A 202 12.99 6.68 21.01
CA PHE A 202 13.55 6.36 22.32
C PHE A 202 15.00 5.93 22.17
N GLN A 203 15.92 6.67 22.78
CA GLN A 203 17.34 6.40 22.82
C GLN A 203 17.73 5.86 24.20
N GLU A 204 18.24 4.63 24.27
CA GLU A 204 18.72 4.03 25.52
C GLU A 204 20.22 4.28 25.72
N TYR A 205 20.55 5.10 26.73
CA TYR A 205 21.92 5.34 27.20
C TYR A 205 22.34 4.30 28.24
N THR A 206 23.59 3.83 28.12
CA THR A 206 24.26 3.11 29.20
C THR A 206 24.86 4.12 30.19
N LEU A 207 24.50 4.02 31.46
CA LEU A 207 25.07 4.81 32.54
C LEU A 207 26.23 4.06 33.19
N VAL A 208 27.47 4.48 32.93
CA VAL A 208 28.65 3.88 33.55
C VAL A 208 28.87 4.47 34.95
N LYS A 209 28.80 3.64 36.00
CA LYS A 209 28.84 4.09 37.40
C LYS A 209 30.28 4.36 37.88
N PHE A 210 30.84 5.52 37.57
CA PHE A 210 32.17 5.91 38.08
C PHE A 210 32.10 6.29 39.57
N GLU A 211 33.04 5.82 40.41
CA GLU A 211 33.12 6.27 41.80
C GLU A 211 33.75 7.66 41.89
N ALA A 212 33.07 8.64 42.48
CA ALA A 212 33.53 10.03 42.58
C ALA A 212 34.10 10.35 43.97
N ASP A 213 35.27 11.00 44.03
CA ASP A 213 35.84 11.57 45.26
C ASP A 213 35.65 13.09 45.24
N ILE A 214 34.49 13.56 45.73
CA ILE A 214 34.10 14.98 45.76
C ILE A 214 33.92 15.37 47.24
N ASP A 215 34.49 16.50 47.67
CA ASP A 215 34.55 17.01 49.06
C ASP A 215 35.51 16.29 50.04
N GLY A 216 36.47 15.51 49.56
CA GLY A 216 37.53 14.93 50.42
C GLY A 216 37.02 13.94 51.46
N GLU A 217 35.87 13.30 51.21
CA GLU A 217 35.32 12.24 52.06
C GLU A 217 35.97 10.87 51.86
N ARG A 218 37.07 10.73 51.10
CA ARG A 218 38.10 9.70 51.42
C ARG A 218 38.94 10.12 52.64
N GLY A 219 38.29 10.46 53.77
CA GLY A 219 38.91 11.35 54.76
C GLY A 219 38.61 11.19 56.26
N ALA A 220 37.74 10.28 56.72
CA ALA A 220 37.51 10.10 58.17
C ALA A 220 37.69 8.66 58.67
N ARG A 221 38.85 8.05 58.37
CA ARG A 221 39.45 7.09 59.33
C ARG A 221 40.02 7.86 60.54
N SER A 222 39.16 8.53 61.31
CA SER A 222 39.53 9.13 62.59
C SER A 222 38.80 8.43 63.73
N ALA A 223 39.59 7.77 64.57
CA ALA A 223 39.16 7.12 65.78
C ALA A 223 38.69 8.14 66.86
N SER A 224 37.40 8.48 66.86
CA SER A 224 36.59 9.01 67.99
C SER A 224 35.33 9.62 67.35
N ASP A 225 34.10 9.28 67.66
CA ASP A 225 33.46 9.01 68.95
C ASP A 225 32.18 8.20 68.65
N GLY A 226 31.76 7.33 69.55
CA GLY A 226 30.68 6.38 69.28
C GLY A 226 29.29 7.00 69.25
N SER A 227 28.65 7.04 68.08
CA SER A 227 27.20 6.87 67.90
C SER A 227 26.88 6.44 66.47
N SER A 228 26.14 5.33 66.31
CA SER A 228 25.37 4.87 65.12
C SER A 228 25.92 5.30 63.74
N GLY A 229 26.50 4.43 62.92
CA GLY A 229 25.93 3.15 62.50
C GLY A 229 25.66 3.07 60.98
N ASP A 230 26.09 4.06 60.19
CA ASP A 230 26.14 3.99 58.73
C ASP A 230 27.60 4.00 58.25
N GLU A 231 27.94 3.05 57.39
CA GLU A 231 29.20 3.07 56.63
C GLU A 231 29.16 4.26 55.64
N PRO A 232 30.28 4.94 55.36
CA PRO A 232 30.31 5.95 54.30
C PRO A 232 29.87 5.28 52.99
N ARG A 233 28.83 5.82 52.34
CA ARG A 233 28.35 5.35 51.04
C ARG A 233 29.28 5.91 49.98
N ASP A 234 29.74 5.04 49.07
CA ASP A 234 30.53 5.47 47.92
C ASP A 234 29.65 6.34 47.01
N VAL A 235 30.16 7.51 46.60
CA VAL A 235 29.44 8.46 45.73
C VAL A 235 29.71 8.07 44.28
N ILE A 236 28.69 8.06 43.44
CA ILE A 236 28.75 7.61 42.05
C ILE A 236 28.47 8.80 41.12
N ALA A 237 29.26 8.97 40.07
CA ALA A 237 28.99 9.85 38.94
C ALA A 237 28.64 8.97 37.73
N PRO A 238 27.36 8.63 37.50
CA PRO A 238 26.96 7.86 36.34
C PRO A 238 27.18 8.67 35.06
N MET A 239 28.01 8.17 34.14
CA MET A 239 28.32 8.82 32.87
C MET A 239 27.59 8.13 31.72
N ALA A 240 26.74 8.87 31.02
CA ALA A 240 25.92 8.35 29.94
C ALA A 240 26.73 8.13 28.65
N THR A 241 26.51 7.01 27.97
CA THR A 241 27.13 6.70 26.67
C THR A 241 26.27 5.77 25.81
N LEU A 242 26.33 5.94 24.49
CA LEU A 242 25.78 4.99 23.50
C LEU A 242 26.81 3.92 23.09
N ARG A 243 28.07 4.08 23.52
CA ARG A 243 29.20 3.24 23.16
C ARG A 243 29.84 2.62 24.41
N PRO A 244 29.11 1.76 25.15
CA PRO A 244 29.60 1.21 26.41
C PRO A 244 30.90 0.43 26.25
N GLU A 245 31.17 -0.13 25.07
CA GLU A 245 32.42 -0.81 24.77
C GLU A 245 33.64 0.11 24.94
N THR A 246 33.46 1.43 24.87
CA THR A 246 34.55 2.42 24.90
C THR A 246 35.08 2.76 26.28
N VAL A 247 34.43 2.27 27.34
CA VAL A 247 34.73 2.60 28.75
C VAL A 247 36.19 2.37 29.15
N ARG A 248 36.91 1.43 28.54
CA ARG A 248 38.33 1.17 28.86
C ARG A 248 39.29 2.20 28.29
N GLY A 249 38.83 3.00 27.31
CA GLY A 249 39.61 4.07 26.69
C GLY A 249 39.43 5.42 27.37
N VAL A 250 38.73 5.48 28.50
CA VAL A 250 38.42 6.74 29.19
C VAL A 250 39.67 7.34 29.81
N THR A 251 39.97 8.60 29.46
CA THR A 251 41.18 9.30 29.94
C THR A 251 40.88 10.42 30.94
N ASN A 252 39.67 10.97 30.87
CA ASN A 252 39.14 12.04 31.70
C ASN A 252 37.61 12.02 31.63
N ALA A 253 36.97 12.85 32.43
CA ALA A 253 35.55 13.13 32.34
C ALA A 253 35.31 14.60 32.03
N TYR A 254 34.09 14.94 31.61
CA TYR A 254 33.68 16.30 31.32
C TYR A 254 32.42 16.68 32.07
N ALA A 255 32.38 17.92 32.56
CA ALA A 255 31.21 18.56 33.15
C ALA A 255 31.10 20.01 32.71
N HIS A 256 29.87 20.52 32.61
CA HIS A 256 29.63 21.91 32.24
C HIS A 256 29.94 22.83 33.43
N PRO A 257 30.85 23.81 33.33
CA PRO A 257 31.31 24.59 34.48
C PRO A 257 30.23 25.44 35.15
N ASP A 258 29.30 25.96 34.34
CA ASP A 258 28.15 26.73 34.84
C ASP A 258 26.88 25.87 35.00
N GLY A 259 27.00 24.55 34.88
CA GLY A 259 25.89 23.62 34.98
C GLY A 259 25.37 23.45 36.41
N GLU A 260 24.09 23.13 36.55
CA GLU A 260 23.47 22.80 37.84
C GLU A 260 23.40 21.29 38.03
N TYR A 261 23.92 20.82 39.16
CA TYR A 261 24.02 19.41 39.51
C TYR A 261 23.45 19.17 40.91
N VAL A 262 23.16 17.91 41.21
CA VAL A 262 22.73 17.49 42.54
C VAL A 262 23.51 16.28 43.01
N ARG A 263 23.79 16.21 44.30
CA ARG A 263 24.07 14.97 45.01
C ARG A 263 22.72 14.45 45.52
N ALA A 264 22.33 13.26 45.08
CA ALA A 264 21.04 12.67 45.43
C ALA A 264 21.18 11.19 45.75
N THR A 265 20.38 10.71 46.69
CA THR A 265 20.19 9.28 46.90
C THR A 265 19.23 8.78 45.82
N VAL A 266 19.72 7.95 44.92
CA VAL A 266 18.98 7.30 43.83
C VAL A 266 18.88 5.81 44.17
N ASP A 267 17.66 5.36 44.44
CA ASP A 267 17.36 4.05 45.02
C ASP A 267 18.14 3.83 46.34
N ASP A 268 19.15 2.96 46.32
CA ASP A 268 20.02 2.65 47.47
C ASP A 268 21.44 3.27 47.36
N GLU A 269 21.73 4.00 46.27
CA GLU A 269 23.05 4.56 45.94
C GLU A 269 23.07 6.09 46.05
N THR A 270 24.24 6.70 46.23
CA THR A 270 24.39 8.17 46.23
C THR A 270 25.01 8.61 44.91
N TRP A 271 24.26 9.32 44.09
CA TRP A 271 24.66 9.73 42.75
C TRP A 271 24.90 11.24 42.65
N ILE A 272 25.74 11.64 41.70
CA ILE A 272 25.89 13.01 41.23
C ILE A 272 25.44 13.07 39.77
N VAL A 273 24.36 13.79 39.52
CA VAL A 273 23.74 13.97 38.19
C VAL A 273 23.33 15.42 38.01
N SER A 274 23.03 15.84 36.77
CA SER A 274 22.46 17.16 36.52
C SER A 274 21.10 17.32 37.21
N SER A 275 20.72 18.56 37.50
CA SER A 275 19.40 18.85 38.08
C SER A 275 18.25 18.36 37.20
N ALA A 276 18.39 18.44 35.87
CA ALA A 276 17.41 17.97 34.90
C ALA A 276 17.24 16.43 34.92
N ALA A 277 18.35 15.69 35.07
CA ALA A 277 18.34 14.23 35.13
C ALA A 277 17.45 13.67 36.26
N VAL A 278 17.24 14.43 37.34
CA VAL A 278 16.43 14.00 38.49
C VAL A 278 14.97 13.74 38.08
N GLU A 279 14.38 14.61 37.29
CA GLU A 279 12.99 14.45 36.83
C GLU A 279 12.89 13.26 35.87
N LYS A 280 13.81 13.16 34.92
CA LYS A 280 13.88 12.07 33.94
C LYS A 280 14.02 10.70 34.60
N LEU A 281 14.95 10.57 35.56
CA LEU A 281 15.15 9.33 36.30
C LEU A 281 13.93 8.98 37.18
N ARG A 282 13.28 9.96 37.81
CA ARG A 282 12.02 9.72 38.55
C ARG A 282 10.91 9.19 37.66
N LEU A 283 10.75 9.75 36.47
CA LEU A 283 9.79 9.29 35.47
C LEU A 283 10.10 7.86 34.99
N GLN A 284 11.35 7.42 35.13
CA GLN A 284 11.81 6.07 34.77
C GLN A 284 11.89 5.12 35.98
N GLU A 285 11.00 5.31 36.94
CA GLU A 285 10.81 4.45 38.12
C GLU A 285 12.02 4.39 39.08
N ARG A 286 12.79 5.49 39.20
CA ARG A 286 13.82 5.64 40.24
C ARG A 286 13.31 6.40 41.45
N GLU A 287 13.64 5.92 42.65
CA GLU A 287 13.37 6.65 43.89
C GLU A 287 14.50 7.66 44.13
N ILE A 288 14.21 8.97 44.10
CA ILE A 288 15.26 10.01 44.24
C ILE A 288 14.97 11.02 45.34
N GLU A 289 15.86 11.09 46.33
CA GLU A 289 15.92 12.12 47.37
C GLU A 289 17.15 13.02 47.15
N ILE A 290 16.93 14.33 46.96
CA ILE A 290 18.02 15.29 46.78
C ILE A 290 18.66 15.60 48.13
N ASP A 291 19.95 15.32 48.25
CA ASP A 291 20.73 15.56 49.46
C ASP A 291 21.35 16.97 49.46
N GLU A 292 21.91 17.40 48.31
CA GLU A 292 22.63 18.67 48.16
C GLU A 292 22.61 19.17 46.70
N GLU A 293 22.54 20.49 46.51
CA GLU A 293 22.69 21.14 45.21
C GLU A 293 24.17 21.54 45.01
N LEU A 294 24.71 21.27 43.82
CA LEU A 294 26.09 21.50 43.41
C LEU A 294 26.13 22.35 42.13
N THR A 295 27.25 23.03 41.90
CA THR A 295 27.54 23.67 40.62
C THR A 295 28.61 22.87 39.87
N GLY A 296 28.67 22.98 38.55
CA GLY A 296 29.70 22.30 37.77
C GLY A 296 31.12 22.65 38.21
N ALA A 297 31.34 23.89 38.67
CA ALA A 297 32.59 24.32 39.27
C ALA A 297 33.00 23.53 40.53
N ASP A 298 32.05 22.92 41.25
CA ASP A 298 32.31 22.05 42.40
C ASP A 298 32.75 20.63 41.97
N LEU A 299 32.45 20.23 40.72
CA LEU A 299 32.84 18.93 40.16
C LEU A 299 34.20 19.00 39.45
N ILE A 300 34.50 20.12 38.80
CA ILE A 300 35.70 20.27 37.98
C ILE A 300 36.95 20.22 38.86
N GLY A 301 37.91 19.38 38.44
CA GLY A 301 39.18 19.15 39.14
C GLY A 301 39.13 18.02 40.16
N GLU A 302 37.94 17.49 40.47
CA GLU A 302 37.78 16.28 41.26
C GLU A 302 38.07 15.03 40.43
N THR A 303 38.22 13.90 41.11
CA THR A 303 38.63 12.62 40.50
C THR A 303 37.50 11.60 40.55
N VAL A 304 37.36 10.85 39.46
CA VAL A 304 36.44 9.72 39.32
C VAL A 304 37.20 8.44 39.01
N THR A 305 36.74 7.30 39.51
CA THR A 305 37.38 5.99 39.30
C THR A 305 36.55 5.17 38.32
N ASN A 306 37.19 4.69 37.26
CA ASN A 306 36.58 3.84 36.26
C ASN A 306 36.21 2.47 36.86
N PRO A 307 34.92 2.04 36.81
CA PRO A 307 34.50 0.80 37.46
C PRO A 307 35.06 -0.47 36.80
N ILE A 308 35.52 -0.36 35.54
CA ILE A 308 36.00 -1.49 34.75
C ILE A 308 37.53 -1.63 34.83
N THR A 309 38.26 -0.52 34.71
CA THR A 309 39.74 -0.54 34.72
C THR A 309 40.34 -0.27 36.10
N GLY A 310 39.61 0.44 36.97
CA GLY A 310 40.09 0.95 38.25
C GLY A 310 40.99 2.18 38.13
N ASP A 311 41.09 2.79 36.95
CA ASP A 311 41.88 4.00 36.73
C ASP A 311 41.18 5.23 37.30
N GLU A 312 41.94 6.10 37.96
CA GLU A 312 41.49 7.39 38.48
C GLU A 312 41.72 8.47 37.40
N VAL A 313 40.64 9.16 37.00
CA VAL A 313 40.66 10.20 35.97
C VAL A 313 40.03 11.51 36.47
N VAL A 314 40.49 12.64 35.95
CA VAL A 314 40.05 13.98 36.40
C VAL A 314 38.82 14.46 35.62
N ILE A 315 37.94 15.21 36.27
CA ILE A 315 36.83 15.92 35.63
C ILE A 315 37.34 17.27 35.08
N LEU A 316 37.30 17.44 33.77
CA LEU A 316 37.73 18.66 33.06
C LEU A 316 36.51 19.54 32.70
N PRO A 317 36.68 20.88 32.60
CA PRO A 317 35.59 21.77 32.21
C PRO A 317 35.33 21.70 30.71
N ALA A 318 34.08 21.45 30.31
CA ALA A 318 33.68 21.44 28.90
C ALA A 318 32.32 22.12 28.70
N THR A 319 32.25 23.10 27.81
CA THR A 319 31.03 23.87 27.54
C THR A 319 30.09 23.21 26.54
N PHE A 320 30.53 22.15 25.86
CA PHE A 320 29.68 21.37 24.95
C PHE A 320 28.82 20.34 25.68
N VAL A 321 29.10 20.07 26.97
CA VAL A 321 28.29 19.16 27.78
C VAL A 321 26.94 19.83 28.05
N ASP A 322 25.88 19.21 27.53
CA ASP A 322 24.51 19.62 27.79
C ASP A 322 24.05 19.03 29.14
N THR A 323 23.61 19.88 30.07
CA THR A 323 23.09 19.44 31.37
C THR A 323 21.68 18.87 31.29
N ASP A 324 20.95 19.19 30.23
CA ASP A 324 19.59 18.68 30.02
C ASP A 324 19.61 17.32 29.31
N ASN A 325 20.73 16.92 28.72
CA ASN A 325 20.93 15.59 28.12
C ASN A 325 21.48 14.56 29.12
N ALA A 326 20.76 13.45 29.28
CA ALA A 326 21.12 12.31 30.13
C ALA A 326 21.54 12.73 31.56
N THR A 327 22.76 12.45 32.02
CA THR A 327 23.21 12.75 33.40
C THR A 327 24.00 14.04 33.54
N GLY A 328 24.34 14.71 32.44
CA GLY A 328 25.17 15.94 32.43
C GLY A 328 26.65 15.74 32.80
N VAL A 329 27.12 14.49 32.93
CA VAL A 329 28.56 14.16 33.12
C VAL A 329 28.95 13.12 32.07
N VAL A 330 30.00 13.42 31.30
CA VAL A 330 30.38 12.62 30.12
C VAL A 330 31.74 11.98 30.32
N MET A 331 31.86 10.69 29.99
CA MET A 331 33.16 10.01 29.96
C MET A 331 33.87 10.35 28.65
N SER A 332 35.14 10.76 28.72
CA SER A 332 35.90 11.16 27.53
C SER A 332 36.76 10.03 27.01
N VAL A 333 36.59 9.66 25.73
CA VAL A 333 37.38 8.65 25.03
C VAL A 333 38.08 9.24 23.79
N PRO A 334 39.14 10.07 23.97
CA PRO A 334 39.82 10.81 22.90
C PRO A 334 40.44 9.95 21.79
N ALA A 335 40.54 8.64 21.96
CA ALA A 335 41.03 7.76 20.91
C ALA A 335 39.97 7.44 19.86
N HIS A 336 38.69 7.44 20.26
CA HIS A 336 37.56 6.92 19.47
C HIS A 336 36.43 7.93 19.30
N SER A 337 36.50 9.09 19.95
CA SER A 337 35.57 10.21 19.81
C SER A 337 36.32 11.47 19.34
N PRO A 338 36.04 11.98 18.12
CA PRO A 338 36.61 13.22 17.59
C PRO A 338 36.34 14.44 18.48
N ASP A 339 35.12 14.55 19.02
CA ASP A 339 34.70 15.58 19.97
C ASP A 339 35.59 15.58 21.22
N ASP A 340 35.78 14.40 21.82
CA ASP A 340 36.63 14.21 23.00
C ASP A 340 38.10 14.56 22.72
N TYR A 341 38.60 14.18 21.54
CA TYR A 341 39.97 14.47 21.13
C TYR A 341 40.22 15.97 21.04
N LEU A 342 39.33 16.70 20.37
CA LEU A 342 39.45 18.16 20.21
C LEU A 342 39.28 18.88 21.55
N ALA A 343 38.26 18.51 22.35
CA ALA A 343 38.06 19.06 23.68
C ALA A 343 39.29 18.87 24.59
N LEU A 344 39.95 17.70 24.50
CA LEU A 344 41.19 17.46 25.26
C LEU A 344 42.34 18.33 24.75
N GLN A 345 42.48 18.52 23.43
CA GLN A 345 43.51 19.43 22.88
C GLN A 345 43.29 20.87 23.32
N GLU A 346 42.05 21.33 23.36
CA GLU A 346 41.68 22.66 23.82
C GLU A 346 41.98 22.83 25.32
N ALA A 347 41.64 21.83 26.14
CA ALA A 347 41.99 21.81 27.56
C ALA A 347 43.52 21.85 27.78
N LYS A 348 44.30 21.11 26.98
CA LYS A 348 45.77 21.15 26.98
C LYS A 348 46.33 22.51 26.55
N ALA A 349 45.60 23.28 25.75
CA ALA A 349 46.02 24.60 25.29
C ALA A 349 45.69 25.73 26.29
N ASP A 350 44.71 25.53 27.18
CA ASP A 350 44.21 26.55 28.11
C ASP A 350 44.71 26.40 29.56
N ASP A 351 46.01 26.62 29.69
CA ASP A 351 46.77 26.68 30.94
C ASP A 351 46.18 27.62 32.01
N GLU A 352 45.49 28.70 31.62
CA GLU A 352 44.92 29.70 32.54
C GLU A 352 43.60 29.18 33.13
N ARG A 353 42.73 28.64 32.28
CA ARG A 353 41.46 28.02 32.67
C ARG A 353 41.64 26.82 33.59
N MET A 354 42.59 25.92 33.31
CA MET A 354 42.85 24.76 34.19
C MET A 354 43.25 25.20 35.61
N ARG A 355 44.08 26.25 35.73
CA ARG A 355 44.49 26.78 37.04
C ARG A 355 43.37 27.47 37.80
N GLU A 356 42.35 28.00 37.11
CA GLU A 356 41.16 28.60 37.74
C GLU A 356 40.40 27.56 38.56
N TYR A 357 40.29 26.34 38.03
CA TYR A 357 39.65 25.20 38.69
C TYR A 357 40.61 24.37 39.56
N GLY A 358 41.83 24.85 39.81
CA GLY A 358 42.80 24.16 40.68
C GLY A 358 43.49 22.95 40.06
N ILE A 359 43.35 22.73 38.75
CA ILE A 359 43.99 21.63 38.01
C ILE A 359 45.42 22.05 37.61
N ASP A 360 46.42 21.17 37.81
CA ASP A 360 47.78 21.41 37.31
C ASP A 360 47.81 21.17 35.79
N PRO A 361 48.11 22.18 34.94
CA PRO A 361 48.17 21.97 33.50
C PRO A 361 49.21 20.93 33.06
N ALA A 362 50.20 20.63 33.91
CA ALA A 362 51.14 19.55 33.64
C ALA A 362 50.45 18.17 33.65
N ASP A 363 49.49 17.97 34.55
CA ASP A 363 48.74 16.72 34.64
C ASP A 363 47.81 16.55 33.42
N VAL A 364 47.19 17.65 32.95
CA VAL A 364 46.35 17.65 31.72
C VAL A 364 47.20 17.40 30.46
N ALA A 365 48.39 17.97 30.39
CA ALA A 365 49.30 17.77 29.26
C ALA A 365 49.74 16.30 29.10
N ASP A 366 49.84 15.57 30.21
CA ASP A 366 50.26 14.16 30.25
C ASP A 366 49.13 13.16 29.93
N ILE A 367 47.88 13.63 29.76
CA ILE A 367 46.74 12.78 29.36
C ILE A 367 46.87 12.37 27.89
N GLU A 368 47.08 11.10 27.60
CA GLU A 368 47.22 10.59 26.22
C GLU A 368 46.03 9.68 25.84
N PRO A 369 45.51 9.76 24.59
CA PRO A 369 44.46 8.88 24.13
C PRO A 369 44.82 7.39 24.26
N ILE A 370 43.86 6.58 24.73
CA ILE A 370 44.03 5.13 24.93
C ILE A 370 43.25 4.39 23.83
N PRO A 371 43.93 3.80 22.83
CA PRO A 371 43.25 2.97 21.84
C PRO A 371 42.81 1.63 22.45
N ILE A 372 41.61 1.21 22.10
CA ILE A 372 40.96 -0.02 22.62
C ILE A 372 40.52 -0.99 21.52
N LEU A 373 40.57 -0.55 20.26
CA LEU A 373 40.24 -1.36 19.09
C LEU A 373 41.23 -1.11 17.94
N ASP A 374 41.39 -2.12 17.10
CA ASP A 374 42.11 -2.03 15.84
C ASP A 374 41.11 -1.89 14.69
N ILE A 375 41.30 -0.90 13.83
CA ILE A 375 40.48 -0.67 12.63
C ILE A 375 41.37 -0.38 11.43
N GLU A 376 41.07 -1.03 10.30
CA GLU A 376 41.84 -0.84 9.07
C GLU A 376 41.56 0.54 8.47
N GLY A 377 42.61 1.25 8.04
CA GLY A 377 42.48 2.57 7.41
C GLY A 377 42.70 3.75 8.36
N TYR A 378 42.63 3.55 9.67
CA TYR A 378 42.96 4.57 10.67
C TYR A 378 44.32 4.29 11.34
N GLY A 379 44.92 5.33 11.92
CA GLY A 379 46.16 5.19 12.71
C GLY A 379 45.90 4.64 14.12
N ASP A 380 46.95 4.64 14.96
CA ASP A 380 46.88 4.18 16.36
C ASP A 380 45.85 4.97 17.21
N VAL A 381 45.43 6.15 16.76
CA VAL A 381 44.39 6.97 17.38
C VAL A 381 43.37 7.32 16.29
N PRO A 382 42.27 6.55 16.15
CA PRO A 382 41.29 6.75 15.09
C PRO A 382 40.68 8.14 15.03
N ALA A 383 40.22 8.68 16.18
CA ALA A 383 39.63 10.02 16.28
C ALA A 383 40.58 11.11 15.77
N LYS A 384 41.86 11.04 16.15
CA LYS A 384 42.90 11.94 15.64
C LYS A 384 43.04 11.86 14.12
N THR A 385 43.07 10.64 13.58
CA THR A 385 43.21 10.42 12.13
C THR A 385 42.00 11.02 11.39
N ALA A 386 40.79 10.81 11.92
CA ALA A 386 39.55 11.33 11.36
C ALA A 386 39.54 12.86 11.30
N VAL A 387 39.87 13.56 12.40
CA VAL A 387 39.91 15.04 12.40
C VAL A 387 41.04 15.60 11.53
N GLU A 388 42.21 14.96 11.50
CA GLU A 388 43.34 15.39 10.66
C GLU A 388 43.05 15.21 9.16
N ASP A 389 42.39 14.12 8.76
CA ASP A 389 42.01 13.86 7.37
C ASP A 389 40.85 14.75 6.90
N ALA A 390 39.90 15.08 7.79
CA ALA A 390 38.83 16.03 7.54
C ALA A 390 39.32 17.50 7.57
N GLY A 391 40.46 17.77 8.20
CA GLY A 391 41.02 19.12 8.33
C GLY A 391 40.34 19.98 9.40
N ILE A 392 39.76 19.35 10.43
CA ILE A 392 39.05 19.99 11.55
C ILE A 392 40.05 20.35 12.66
N GLU A 393 40.01 21.60 13.14
CA GLU A 393 40.95 22.13 14.15
C GLU A 393 40.26 22.60 15.46
N SER A 394 38.92 22.54 15.56
CA SER A 394 38.13 23.11 16.67
C SER A 394 36.89 22.24 16.94
N SER A 395 36.47 22.14 18.21
CA SER A 395 35.23 21.43 18.55
C SER A 395 33.95 22.14 18.08
N ASP A 396 34.02 23.43 17.77
CA ASP A 396 32.89 24.24 17.27
C ASP A 396 32.65 24.11 15.74
N ASP A 397 33.39 23.22 15.06
CA ASP A 397 33.25 23.04 13.61
C ASP A 397 31.97 22.24 13.29
N PRO A 398 31.04 22.77 12.47
CA PRO A 398 29.78 22.07 12.18
C PRO A 398 29.98 20.75 11.41
N ASP A 399 31.10 20.56 10.72
CA ASP A 399 31.37 19.32 9.98
C ASP A 399 31.87 18.19 10.93
N LEU A 400 32.09 18.47 12.22
CA LEU A 400 32.58 17.50 13.21
C LEU A 400 31.57 16.37 13.48
N GLU A 401 30.28 16.69 13.52
CA GLU A 401 29.21 15.73 13.78
C GLU A 401 29.20 14.60 12.73
N ASP A 402 29.29 14.96 11.44
CA ASP A 402 29.39 14.00 10.33
C ASP A 402 30.65 13.13 10.45
N VAL A 403 31.79 13.72 10.83
CA VAL A 403 33.06 12.99 11.01
C VAL A 403 32.99 12.00 12.18
N THR A 404 32.33 12.39 13.28
CA THR A 404 32.09 11.52 14.43
C THR A 404 31.17 10.36 14.04
N ALA A 405 30.07 10.62 13.32
CA ALA A 405 29.15 9.59 12.85
C ALA A 405 29.83 8.58 11.91
N ASP A 406 30.63 9.06 10.94
CA ASP A 406 31.40 8.23 10.01
C ASP A 406 32.38 7.30 10.74
N LEU A 407 33.12 7.84 11.72
CA LEU A 407 34.03 7.03 12.53
C LEU A 407 33.28 5.99 13.36
N TYR A 408 32.17 6.37 13.99
CA TYR A 408 31.36 5.45 14.81
C TYR A 408 30.80 4.30 13.98
N GLN A 409 30.31 4.57 12.77
CA GLN A 409 29.83 3.54 11.86
C GLN A 409 30.97 2.61 11.40
N ALA A 410 32.13 3.16 11.08
CA ALA A 410 33.29 2.36 10.70
C ALA A 410 33.75 1.45 11.84
N GLU A 411 33.86 1.98 13.06
CA GLU A 411 34.25 1.20 14.25
C GLU A 411 33.21 0.15 14.64
N PHE A 412 31.92 0.43 14.45
CA PHE A 412 30.86 -0.55 14.73
C PHE A 412 31.00 -1.82 13.87
N HIS A 413 31.19 -1.66 12.57
CA HIS A 413 31.26 -2.80 11.64
C HIS A 413 32.65 -3.44 11.54
N GLN A 414 33.73 -2.67 11.71
CA GLN A 414 35.10 -3.12 11.40
C GLN A 414 36.05 -3.09 12.59
N GLY A 415 35.72 -2.39 13.68
CA GLY A 415 36.57 -2.25 14.85
C GLY A 415 36.71 -3.57 15.59
N ILE A 416 37.95 -4.03 15.78
CA ILE A 416 38.28 -5.29 16.45
C ILE A 416 38.81 -5.00 17.86
N MET A 417 38.17 -5.55 18.89
CA MET A 417 38.52 -5.30 20.29
C MET A 417 39.91 -5.84 20.65
N HIS A 418 40.68 -5.09 21.45
CA HIS A 418 42.03 -5.47 21.92
C HIS A 418 42.04 -6.67 22.89
N ASP A 419 43.23 -7.26 23.09
CA ASP A 419 43.44 -8.47 23.91
C ASP A 419 43.02 -8.32 25.40
N ASP A 420 43.00 -7.10 25.92
CA ASP A 420 42.69 -6.77 27.31
C ASP A 420 41.17 -6.77 27.62
N TYR A 421 40.32 -6.92 26.62
CA TYR A 421 38.87 -7.14 26.75
C TYR A 421 38.50 -8.58 27.14
N GLY A 422 39.47 -9.46 27.35
CA GLY A 422 39.23 -10.80 27.89
C GLY A 422 38.44 -11.69 26.94
N GLU A 423 37.22 -12.08 27.31
CA GLU A 423 36.39 -12.96 26.47
C GLU A 423 35.85 -12.29 25.21
N PHE A 424 35.77 -10.96 25.20
CA PHE A 424 35.34 -10.15 24.05
C PHE A 424 36.49 -9.79 23.10
N ALA A 425 37.73 -10.15 23.45
CA ALA A 425 38.91 -9.82 22.65
C ALA A 425 38.86 -10.46 21.25
N GLY A 426 39.27 -9.69 20.24
CA GLY A 426 39.34 -10.14 18.84
C GLY A 426 38.00 -10.27 18.11
N MET A 427 36.89 -9.87 18.75
CA MET A 427 35.57 -9.77 18.14
C MET A 427 35.33 -8.36 17.60
N THR A 428 34.34 -8.21 16.70
CA THR A 428 33.92 -6.89 16.22
C THR A 428 32.97 -6.20 17.21
N VAL A 429 32.94 -4.86 17.21
CA VAL A 429 32.04 -4.08 18.07
C VAL A 429 30.58 -4.48 17.88
N GLU A 430 30.11 -4.65 16.63
CA GLU A 430 28.75 -5.11 16.31
C GLU A 430 28.34 -6.41 17.03
N ASN A 431 29.28 -7.34 17.20
CA ASN A 431 28.99 -8.63 17.86
C ASN A 431 29.11 -8.57 19.38
N VAL A 432 29.75 -7.54 19.94
CA VAL A 432 30.09 -7.46 21.36
C VAL A 432 29.28 -6.42 22.12
N ARG A 433 28.86 -5.31 21.50
CA ARG A 433 28.30 -4.15 22.22
C ARG A 433 27.17 -4.54 23.19
N GLU A 434 26.19 -5.29 22.72
CA GLU A 434 25.04 -5.70 23.54
C GLU A 434 25.44 -6.72 24.62
N GLU A 435 26.30 -7.69 24.29
CA GLU A 435 26.77 -8.69 25.26
C GLU A 435 27.65 -8.04 26.36
N PHE A 436 28.46 -7.06 25.98
CA PHE A 436 29.31 -6.27 26.88
C PHE A 436 28.48 -5.37 27.80
N ARG A 437 27.46 -4.70 27.25
CA ARG A 437 26.49 -3.91 28.02
C ARG A 437 25.82 -4.78 29.08
N ALA A 438 25.21 -5.90 28.65
CA ALA A 438 24.51 -6.82 29.54
C ALA A 438 25.42 -7.40 30.64
N HIS A 439 26.66 -7.78 30.29
CA HIS A 439 27.62 -8.32 31.25
C HIS A 439 27.90 -7.37 32.42
N TYR A 440 28.17 -6.10 32.15
CA TYR A 440 28.49 -5.13 33.19
C TYR A 440 27.27 -4.51 33.87
N GLN A 441 26.09 -4.58 33.24
CA GLN A 441 24.81 -4.34 33.91
C GLN A 441 24.55 -5.43 34.97
N ASP A 442 24.77 -6.71 34.64
CA ASP A 442 24.63 -7.83 35.58
C ASP A 442 25.60 -7.75 36.77
N GLU A 443 26.80 -7.19 36.56
CA GLU A 443 27.78 -6.93 37.63
C GLU A 443 27.46 -5.68 38.47
N GLY A 444 26.49 -4.86 38.05
CA GLY A 444 26.09 -3.62 38.70
C GLY A 444 27.00 -2.42 38.41
N ALA A 445 27.94 -2.55 37.46
CA ALA A 445 28.83 -1.47 37.05
C ALA A 445 28.16 -0.50 36.06
N PHE A 446 27.20 -0.99 35.28
CA PHE A 446 26.38 -0.19 34.37
C PHE A 446 24.94 -0.11 34.84
N ASP A 447 24.29 0.98 34.48
CA ASP A 447 22.84 1.17 34.56
C ASP A 447 22.30 1.64 33.20
N GLU A 448 21.01 1.92 33.12
CA GLU A 448 20.35 2.44 31.92
C GLU A 448 19.52 3.69 32.20
N MET A 449 19.40 4.54 31.18
CA MET A 449 18.48 5.67 31.13
C MET A 449 17.99 5.85 29.69
N TYR A 450 16.69 6.04 29.55
CA TYR A 450 16.09 6.42 28.27
C TYR A 450 16.08 7.93 28.11
N GLU A 451 16.20 8.37 26.87
CA GLU A 451 16.11 9.75 26.44
C GLU A 451 15.49 9.81 25.05
N PHE A 452 15.17 11.00 24.54
CA PHE A 452 14.86 11.17 23.12
C PHE A 452 16.09 11.48 22.28
N THR A 453 16.02 11.17 20.99
CA THR A 453 17.02 11.58 19.99
C THR A 453 17.05 13.09 19.73
N GLU A 454 15.96 13.79 20.06
CA GLU A 454 15.77 15.23 19.92
C GLU A 454 14.80 15.74 20.99
N ASP A 455 14.77 17.05 21.24
CA ASP A 455 13.80 17.65 22.17
C ASP A 455 12.35 17.44 21.70
N VAL A 456 11.47 17.12 22.64
CA VAL A 456 10.07 16.81 22.34
C VAL A 456 9.16 17.75 23.14
N VAL A 457 8.24 18.41 22.43
CA VAL A 457 7.34 19.41 23.04
C VAL A 457 5.88 19.01 22.81
N CYS A 458 5.09 19.03 23.87
CA CYS A 458 3.65 18.77 23.81
C CYS A 458 2.89 19.98 23.24
N ARG A 459 1.74 19.76 22.60
CA ARG A 459 0.82 20.83 22.17
C ARG A 459 0.30 21.71 23.30
N CYS A 460 0.36 21.28 24.56
CA CYS A 460 0.06 22.13 25.72
C CYS A 460 1.16 23.18 25.97
N GLY A 461 2.35 23.01 25.38
CA GLY A 461 3.54 23.83 25.56
C GLY A 461 4.52 23.31 26.61
N GLY A 462 4.26 22.13 27.21
CA GLY A 462 5.14 21.50 28.19
C GLY A 462 6.12 20.51 27.55
N ASP A 463 7.22 20.25 28.26
CA ASP A 463 8.26 19.32 27.84
C ASP A 463 7.74 17.87 27.88
N VAL A 464 8.24 17.05 26.95
CA VAL A 464 7.91 15.64 26.86
C VAL A 464 9.16 14.83 27.12
N GLU A 465 9.11 14.04 28.18
CA GLU A 465 10.21 13.22 28.67
C GLU A 465 9.89 11.74 28.52
N VAL A 466 10.91 10.88 28.57
CA VAL A 466 10.69 9.43 28.58
C VAL A 466 10.32 8.99 30.00
N ALA A 467 9.11 8.47 30.17
CA ALA A 467 8.67 7.83 31.41
C ALA A 467 8.59 6.31 31.23
N LYS A 468 8.81 5.53 32.28
CA LYS A 468 8.55 4.09 32.29
C LYS A 468 7.16 3.86 32.88
N GLN A 469 6.30 3.15 32.16
CA GLN A 469 4.97 2.79 32.65
C GLN A 469 4.64 1.33 32.42
N ASP A 470 3.89 0.77 33.36
CA ASP A 470 3.26 -0.54 33.23
C ASP A 470 2.28 -0.49 32.06
N THR A 471 2.50 -1.32 31.04
CA THR A 471 1.64 -1.39 29.86
C THR A 471 1.47 -2.84 29.40
N TRP A 472 0.54 -3.08 28.47
CA TRP A 472 0.23 -4.40 27.93
C TRP A 472 0.72 -4.53 26.48
N PHE A 473 1.32 -5.67 26.18
CA PHE A 473 1.88 -6.02 24.88
C PHE A 473 1.24 -7.26 24.30
N LEU A 474 1.00 -7.23 22.99
CA LEU A 474 0.79 -8.43 22.19
C LEU A 474 2.15 -9.06 21.88
N ARG A 475 2.27 -10.36 22.13
CA ARG A 475 3.52 -11.12 22.02
C ARG A 475 3.72 -11.65 20.61
N TYR A 476 3.81 -10.78 19.59
CA TYR A 476 4.05 -11.25 18.22
C TYR A 476 5.42 -11.92 18.06
N ASN A 477 6.35 -11.73 19.02
CA ASN A 477 7.59 -12.50 19.16
C ASN A 477 7.38 -13.99 19.51
N ASP A 478 6.18 -14.44 19.89
CA ASP A 478 5.91 -15.85 20.19
C ASP A 478 6.14 -16.73 18.96
N ALA A 479 7.02 -17.72 19.11
CA ALA A 479 7.47 -18.56 18.00
C ALA A 479 6.35 -19.43 17.40
N GLU A 480 5.37 -19.85 18.21
CA GLU A 480 4.23 -20.61 17.70
C GLU A 480 3.26 -19.69 16.96
N TRP A 481 3.06 -18.47 17.45
CA TRP A 481 2.19 -17.49 16.81
C TRP A 481 2.76 -17.01 15.47
N LYS A 482 4.06 -16.69 15.38
CA LYS A 482 4.75 -16.40 14.10
C LYS A 482 4.60 -17.54 13.10
N ARG A 483 4.76 -18.78 13.57
CA ARG A 483 4.58 -19.96 12.71
C ARG A 483 3.16 -20.04 12.15
N LYS A 484 2.13 -19.74 12.94
CA LYS A 484 0.74 -19.68 12.46
C LYS A 484 0.53 -18.55 11.45
N ALA A 485 1.08 -17.35 11.72
CA ALA A 485 1.01 -16.23 10.78
C ALA A 485 1.66 -16.56 9.42
N HIS A 486 2.83 -17.22 9.42
CA HIS A 486 3.47 -17.74 8.21
C HIS A 486 2.61 -18.77 7.47
N GLN A 487 1.90 -19.64 8.20
CA GLN A 487 0.97 -20.59 7.58
C GLN A 487 -0.25 -19.91 6.95
N VAL A 488 -0.76 -18.85 7.57
CA VAL A 488 -1.79 -18.00 6.94
C VAL A 488 -1.22 -17.39 5.67
N LEU A 489 -0.03 -16.77 5.73
CA LEU A 489 0.62 -16.16 4.57
C LEU A 489 0.79 -17.18 3.43
N ASP A 490 1.25 -18.39 3.71
CA ASP A 490 1.41 -19.47 2.71
C ASP A 490 0.10 -19.83 1.99
N GLY A 491 -1.04 -19.64 2.65
CA GLY A 491 -2.38 -19.96 2.14
C GLY A 491 -3.11 -18.82 1.45
N ILE A 492 -2.70 -17.56 1.64
CA ILE A 492 -3.38 -16.40 1.04
C ILE A 492 -2.82 -16.05 -0.34
N ASP A 493 -3.64 -15.54 -1.23
CA ASP A 493 -3.22 -14.85 -2.44
C ASP A 493 -2.87 -13.38 -2.14
N THR A 494 -1.74 -12.90 -2.66
CA THR A 494 -1.28 -11.52 -2.46
C THR A 494 -1.23 -10.80 -3.81
N ILE A 495 -1.96 -9.69 -3.94
CA ILE A 495 -1.97 -8.87 -5.17
C ILE A 495 -1.40 -7.47 -4.86
N PRO A 496 -0.30 -7.06 -5.51
CA PRO A 496 0.52 -7.83 -6.45
C PRO A 496 1.42 -8.85 -5.71
N GLU A 497 1.84 -9.89 -6.42
CA GLU A 497 2.57 -11.05 -5.85
C GLU A 497 3.86 -10.66 -5.09
N ASN A 498 4.52 -9.57 -5.51
CA ASN A 498 5.74 -9.07 -4.89
C ASN A 498 5.54 -8.45 -3.49
N THR A 499 4.32 -8.35 -2.99
CA THR A 499 4.05 -7.90 -1.61
C THR A 499 4.23 -9.01 -0.58
N ARG A 500 4.20 -10.29 -0.99
CA ARG A 500 4.40 -11.44 -0.11
C ARG A 500 5.68 -11.35 0.72
N ASP A 501 6.79 -10.99 0.09
CA ASP A 501 8.08 -10.86 0.76
C ASP A 501 8.07 -9.79 1.87
N GLN A 502 7.24 -8.75 1.73
CA GLN A 502 7.09 -7.71 2.76
C GLN A 502 6.33 -8.21 3.97
N TYR A 503 5.28 -9.03 3.76
CA TYR A 503 4.58 -9.71 4.85
C TYR A 503 5.49 -10.68 5.59
N ASP A 504 6.21 -11.54 4.85
CA ASP A 504 7.17 -12.50 5.40
C ASP A 504 8.21 -11.80 6.29
N HIS A 505 8.83 -10.74 5.75
CA HIS A 505 9.78 -9.93 6.50
C HIS A 505 9.18 -9.29 7.75
N THR A 506 7.96 -8.73 7.65
CA THR A 506 7.28 -8.09 8.78
C THR A 506 6.95 -9.09 9.88
N ILE A 507 6.45 -10.29 9.54
CA ILE A 507 6.15 -11.35 10.51
C ILE A 507 7.40 -11.70 11.31
N ASP A 508 8.56 -11.81 10.65
CA ASP A 508 9.82 -12.12 11.31
C ASP A 508 10.37 -10.96 12.16
N TRP A 509 10.22 -9.72 11.68
CA TRP A 509 10.67 -8.52 12.37
C TRP A 509 9.83 -8.18 13.61
N LEU A 510 8.51 -8.43 13.58
CA LEU A 510 7.61 -8.07 14.67
C LEU A 510 8.01 -8.73 16.00
N ASN A 511 8.11 -7.93 17.05
CA ASN A 511 8.38 -8.38 18.41
C ASN A 511 7.15 -8.19 19.32
N GLU A 512 7.31 -7.56 20.48
CA GLU A 512 6.18 -7.12 21.30
C GLU A 512 5.54 -5.86 20.70
N TRP A 513 4.21 -5.78 20.71
CA TRP A 513 3.47 -4.61 20.23
C TRP A 513 2.63 -4.00 21.35
N PRO A 514 2.82 -2.71 21.70
CA PRO A 514 2.03 -2.05 22.73
C PRO A 514 0.57 -1.92 22.27
N CYS A 515 -0.32 -2.72 22.85
CA CYS A 515 -1.69 -2.90 22.34
C CYS A 515 -2.74 -2.04 23.07
N ILE A 516 -2.30 -1.10 23.89
CA ILE A 516 -3.17 -0.26 24.72
C ILE A 516 -2.73 1.21 24.77
N ARG A 517 -3.64 2.05 25.29
CA ARG A 517 -3.47 3.46 25.62
C ARG A 517 -4.15 3.75 26.96
N ASN A 518 -3.68 4.78 27.66
CA ASN A 518 -4.27 5.21 28.95
C ASN A 518 -5.45 6.17 28.75
N TYR A 519 -5.67 6.62 27.53
CA TYR A 519 -6.67 7.62 27.16
C TYR A 519 -7.06 7.44 25.69
N GLY A 520 -8.31 7.76 25.34
CA GLY A 520 -8.84 7.58 23.98
C GLY A 520 -10.29 7.10 23.97
N LEU A 521 -10.92 7.12 22.79
CA LEU A 521 -12.13 6.34 22.53
C LEU A 521 -11.76 4.88 22.28
N GLY A 522 -12.67 3.94 22.57
CA GLY A 522 -12.47 2.52 22.29
C GLY A 522 -12.90 1.60 23.43
N THR A 523 -12.54 0.33 23.28
CA THR A 523 -12.85 -0.73 24.25
C THR A 523 -11.83 -0.74 25.38
N ARG A 524 -12.29 -0.68 26.63
CA ARG A 524 -11.43 -0.83 27.80
C ARG A 524 -11.03 -2.28 28.01
N LEU A 525 -9.82 -2.52 28.53
CA LEU A 525 -9.43 -3.86 28.97
C LEU A 525 -10.30 -4.30 30.16
N PRO A 526 -10.93 -5.48 30.13
CA PRO A 526 -11.89 -5.90 31.15
C PRO A 526 -11.23 -6.22 32.51
N TRP A 527 -9.94 -6.55 32.52
CA TRP A 527 -9.19 -6.84 33.75
C TRP A 527 -8.26 -5.69 34.20
N ASP A 528 -8.18 -4.60 33.44
CA ASP A 528 -7.32 -3.45 33.71
C ASP A 528 -7.96 -2.18 33.10
N GLU A 529 -9.05 -1.71 33.73
CA GLU A 529 -9.94 -0.66 33.19
C GLU A 529 -9.28 0.72 33.03
N ASP A 530 -8.04 0.87 33.52
CA ASP A 530 -7.20 2.06 33.33
C ASP A 530 -6.71 2.19 31.88
N PHE A 531 -6.80 1.11 31.09
CA PHE A 531 -6.34 1.06 29.71
C PHE A 531 -7.47 0.80 28.70
N VAL A 532 -7.32 1.42 27.54
CA VAL A 532 -8.15 1.26 26.34
C VAL A 532 -7.32 0.56 25.28
N ILE A 533 -7.87 -0.43 24.59
CA ILE A 533 -7.21 -1.13 23.48
C ILE A 533 -6.96 -0.13 22.35
N GLU A 534 -5.75 -0.14 21.80
CA GLU A 534 -5.35 0.82 20.78
C GLU A 534 -5.92 0.47 19.40
N PRO A 535 -6.01 1.44 18.47
CA PRO A 535 -6.77 1.25 17.24
C PRO A 535 -6.25 0.17 16.27
N LEU A 536 -4.94 -0.06 16.15
CA LEU A 536 -4.41 -1.15 15.30
C LEU A 536 -4.60 -2.54 15.93
N SER A 537 -4.98 -2.57 17.21
CA SER A 537 -5.13 -3.76 18.03
C SER A 537 -6.60 -4.21 18.14
N ASP A 538 -7.58 -3.29 18.04
CA ASP A 538 -9.02 -3.60 18.02
C ASP A 538 -9.61 -3.79 16.60
N SER A 539 -8.74 -3.80 15.58
CA SER A 539 -9.11 -3.79 14.16
C SER A 539 -8.66 -5.04 13.40
N THR A 540 -8.32 -6.12 14.08
CA THR A 540 -7.66 -7.29 13.45
C THR A 540 -8.61 -8.39 12.96
N ILE A 541 -9.79 -8.55 13.57
CA ILE A 541 -10.77 -9.62 13.23
C ILE A 541 -12.21 -9.13 13.06
N TYR A 542 -12.44 -7.82 13.01
CA TYR A 542 -13.79 -7.24 12.95
C TYR A 542 -14.59 -7.63 11.69
N MET A 543 -13.94 -8.24 10.70
CA MET A 543 -14.59 -8.80 9.53
C MET A 543 -15.56 -9.91 9.94
N SER A 544 -15.26 -10.69 10.99
CA SER A 544 -16.20 -11.69 11.52
C SER A 544 -17.43 -11.02 12.12
N TYR A 545 -17.27 -9.87 12.77
CA TYR A 545 -18.37 -9.07 13.30
C TYR A 545 -19.32 -8.56 12.20
N TYR A 546 -18.81 -8.17 11.02
CA TYR A 546 -19.66 -7.75 9.89
C TYR A 546 -20.71 -8.80 9.51
N THR A 547 -20.34 -10.08 9.54
CA THR A 547 -21.22 -11.18 9.15
C THR A 547 -22.46 -11.30 10.05
N VAL A 548 -22.44 -10.72 11.26
CA VAL A 548 -23.54 -10.83 12.23
C VAL A 548 -24.07 -9.47 12.71
N ALA A 549 -23.38 -8.37 12.42
CA ALA A 549 -23.65 -7.02 12.95
C ALA A 549 -25.13 -6.61 12.88
N HIS A 550 -25.77 -6.75 11.72
CA HIS A 550 -27.16 -6.36 11.49
C HIS A 550 -28.21 -7.13 12.34
N ARG A 551 -27.85 -8.29 12.91
CA ARG A 551 -28.70 -9.09 13.80
C ARG A 551 -28.34 -8.94 15.28
N LEU A 552 -27.11 -8.53 15.58
CA LEU A 552 -26.67 -8.27 16.95
C LEU A 552 -27.43 -7.11 17.61
N ASP A 553 -27.95 -6.17 16.81
CA ASP A 553 -28.77 -5.05 17.32
C ASP A 553 -30.00 -5.50 18.13
N GLU A 554 -30.51 -6.70 17.87
CA GLU A 554 -31.65 -7.29 18.58
C GLU A 554 -31.27 -7.91 19.93
N ILE A 555 -29.97 -8.15 20.17
CA ILE A 555 -29.45 -8.80 21.37
C ILE A 555 -28.94 -7.73 22.36
N PRO A 556 -29.35 -7.77 23.64
CA PRO A 556 -28.81 -6.87 24.66
C PRO A 556 -27.29 -7.04 24.84
N PRO A 557 -26.48 -5.98 24.97
CA PRO A 557 -25.03 -6.09 25.16
C PRO A 557 -24.62 -6.94 26.38
N GLU A 558 -25.45 -7.00 27.42
CA GLU A 558 -25.21 -7.85 28.60
C GLU A 558 -25.28 -9.35 28.33
N ASP A 559 -25.94 -9.78 27.25
CA ASP A 559 -26.04 -11.18 26.83
C ASP A 559 -24.87 -11.62 25.95
N LEU A 560 -24.05 -10.67 25.46
CA LEU A 560 -22.87 -10.93 24.62
C LEU A 560 -21.63 -11.17 25.49
N ASP A 561 -21.65 -12.26 26.25
CA ASP A 561 -20.54 -12.70 27.09
C ASP A 561 -19.57 -13.64 26.34
N PRO A 562 -18.44 -14.06 26.94
CA PRO A 562 -17.49 -14.93 26.26
C PRO A 562 -18.09 -16.25 25.78
N ASP A 563 -18.99 -16.86 26.57
CA ASP A 563 -19.66 -18.12 26.18
C ASP A 563 -20.53 -17.92 24.93
N PHE A 564 -21.18 -16.76 24.78
CA PHE A 564 -21.92 -16.40 23.56
C PHE A 564 -21.01 -16.39 22.33
N PHE A 565 -19.85 -15.74 22.41
CA PHE A 565 -18.93 -15.65 21.27
C PHE A 565 -18.20 -16.97 21.00
N ASP A 566 -17.89 -17.76 22.03
CA ASP A 566 -17.35 -19.11 21.86
C ASP A 566 -18.37 -20.03 21.17
N ALA A 567 -19.65 -19.96 21.55
CA ALA A 567 -20.70 -20.69 20.83
C ALA A 567 -20.84 -20.24 19.37
N LEU A 568 -20.71 -18.93 19.10
CA LEU A 568 -20.76 -18.36 17.76
C LEU A 568 -19.58 -18.82 16.89
N PHE A 569 -18.34 -18.66 17.36
CA PHE A 569 -17.13 -18.87 16.56
C PHE A 569 -16.52 -20.27 16.67
N TYR A 570 -16.70 -20.96 17.79
CA TYR A 570 -16.17 -22.32 18.00
C TYR A 570 -17.26 -23.42 18.03
N GLY A 571 -18.54 -23.04 18.10
CA GLY A 571 -19.68 -23.94 17.96
C GLY A 571 -20.21 -24.53 19.28
N GLU A 572 -21.25 -25.37 19.17
CA GLU A 572 -22.03 -25.91 20.31
C GLU A 572 -21.15 -26.64 21.34
N ASP A 573 -20.13 -27.37 20.90
CA ASP A 573 -19.26 -28.17 21.76
C ASP A 573 -18.22 -27.33 22.54
N ALA A 574 -18.10 -26.03 22.25
CA ALA A 574 -17.15 -25.13 22.91
C ALA A 574 -17.60 -24.72 24.32
N VAL A 575 -18.92 -24.75 24.59
CA VAL A 575 -19.52 -24.29 25.84
C VAL A 575 -20.52 -25.31 26.39
N ASP A 576 -20.74 -25.33 27.71
CA ASP A 576 -21.61 -26.31 28.36
C ASP A 576 -23.12 -26.06 28.12
N ASP A 577 -23.53 -24.79 27.91
CA ASP A 577 -24.93 -24.36 27.70
C ASP A 577 -24.99 -23.23 26.65
N PRO A 578 -24.88 -23.57 25.35
CA PRO A 578 -24.78 -22.57 24.27
C PRO A 578 -26.08 -21.79 24.08
N ASP A 579 -25.95 -20.48 23.86
CA ASP A 579 -27.09 -19.63 23.50
C ASP A 579 -27.59 -19.99 22.10
N GLU A 580 -28.88 -20.33 21.97
CA GLU A 580 -29.50 -20.67 20.68
C GLU A 580 -29.31 -19.55 19.65
N ARG A 581 -29.31 -18.28 20.07
CA ARG A 581 -29.10 -17.12 19.19
C ARG A 581 -27.68 -17.08 18.63
N ALA A 582 -26.68 -17.48 19.42
CA ALA A 582 -25.30 -17.56 18.96
C ALA A 582 -25.12 -18.64 17.89
N LEU A 583 -25.79 -19.78 18.05
CA LEU A 583 -25.76 -20.88 17.07
C LEU A 583 -26.48 -20.50 15.76
N GLU A 584 -27.57 -19.72 15.82
CA GLU A 584 -28.22 -19.17 14.63
C GLU A 584 -27.31 -18.18 13.88
N LEU A 585 -26.63 -17.29 14.62
CA LEU A 585 -25.63 -16.37 14.05
C LEU A 585 -24.41 -17.10 13.49
N ARG A 586 -24.06 -18.28 14.03
CA ARG A 586 -22.99 -19.13 13.51
C ARG A 586 -23.28 -19.66 12.11
N GLU A 587 -24.54 -19.98 11.79
CA GLU A 587 -24.92 -20.39 10.44
C GLU A 587 -24.62 -19.29 9.42
N GLU A 588 -24.86 -18.04 9.80
CA GLU A 588 -24.57 -16.89 8.96
C GLU A 588 -23.07 -16.59 8.87
N TRP A 589 -22.33 -16.68 9.99
CA TRP A 589 -20.88 -16.55 9.96
C TRP A 589 -20.23 -17.62 9.08
N ASN A 590 -20.62 -18.89 9.23
CA ASN A 590 -20.10 -20.01 8.42
C ASN A 590 -20.45 -19.90 6.93
N HIS A 591 -21.52 -19.18 6.58
CA HIS A 591 -21.87 -18.93 5.17
C HIS A 591 -20.92 -17.90 4.56
N TRP A 592 -20.63 -16.82 5.28
CA TRP A 592 -19.83 -15.71 4.74
C TRP A 592 -18.31 -15.86 4.94
N TYR A 593 -17.86 -16.57 5.97
CA TYR A 593 -16.43 -16.74 6.26
C TYR A 593 -15.86 -17.96 5.51
N PRO A 594 -14.60 -17.91 5.02
CA PRO A 594 -13.55 -16.91 5.28
C PRO A 594 -13.71 -15.56 4.56
N VAL A 595 -12.84 -14.58 4.90
CA VAL A 595 -12.70 -13.36 4.09
C VAL A 595 -12.03 -13.71 2.76
N ASP A 596 -12.77 -13.65 1.65
CA ASP A 596 -12.23 -13.92 0.31
C ASP A 596 -11.19 -12.89 -0.10
N TRP A 597 -11.51 -11.60 0.04
CA TRP A 597 -10.60 -10.52 -0.32
C TRP A 597 -10.59 -9.38 0.69
N ARG A 598 -9.38 -9.03 1.13
CA ARG A 598 -9.09 -7.82 1.91
C ARG A 598 -8.37 -6.79 1.04
N CYS A 599 -9.06 -5.71 0.69
CA CYS A 599 -8.51 -4.60 -0.11
C CYS A 599 -7.99 -3.50 0.82
N SER A 600 -6.73 -3.08 0.72
CA SER A 600 -6.16 -2.08 1.64
C SER A 600 -5.07 -1.19 1.01
N GLY A 601 -4.70 -0.08 1.64
CA GLY A 601 -3.50 0.68 1.25
C GLY A 601 -2.20 -0.08 1.54
N ASN A 602 -1.16 0.18 0.75
CA ASN A 602 0.17 -0.42 0.90
C ASN A 602 0.86 -0.09 2.24
N ASP A 603 0.52 1.06 2.82
CA ASP A 603 1.01 1.52 4.13
C ASP A 603 0.61 0.62 5.32
N LEU A 604 -0.40 -0.24 5.12
CA LEU A 604 -0.94 -1.11 6.15
C LEU A 604 -0.31 -2.52 6.17
N ILE A 605 0.63 -2.82 5.27
CA ILE A 605 1.34 -4.12 5.24
C ILE A 605 2.06 -4.37 6.56
N ASN A 606 2.92 -3.44 6.98
CA ASN A 606 3.84 -3.65 8.11
C ASN A 606 3.15 -3.60 9.49
N ASN A 607 1.82 -3.45 9.53
CA ASN A 607 1.03 -3.32 10.75
C ASN A 607 -0.31 -4.08 10.62
N HIS A 608 -1.43 -3.37 10.41
CA HIS A 608 -2.81 -3.85 10.34
C HIS A 608 -2.98 -5.15 9.54
N LEU A 609 -2.46 -5.24 8.31
CA LEU A 609 -2.63 -6.42 7.46
C LEU A 609 -1.81 -7.61 7.92
N THR A 610 -0.68 -7.37 8.58
CA THR A 610 0.10 -8.43 9.25
C THR A 610 -0.59 -8.85 10.54
N PHE A 611 -1.09 -7.91 11.35
CA PHE A 611 -1.84 -8.22 12.57
C PHE A 611 -3.13 -8.99 12.28
N PHE A 612 -3.81 -8.66 11.19
CA PHE A 612 -4.93 -9.42 10.64
C PHE A 612 -4.58 -10.90 10.46
N GLN A 613 -3.42 -11.23 9.87
CA GLN A 613 -2.95 -12.60 9.68
C GLN A 613 -2.62 -13.29 11.01
N PHE A 614 -1.90 -12.61 11.91
CA PHE A 614 -1.60 -13.14 13.25
C PHE A 614 -2.90 -13.51 14.00
N HIS A 615 -3.85 -12.58 14.09
CA HIS A 615 -5.06 -12.81 14.89
C HIS A 615 -5.98 -13.86 14.25
N HIS A 616 -6.10 -13.92 12.92
CA HIS A 616 -6.87 -14.99 12.27
C HIS A 616 -6.21 -16.36 12.47
N GLY A 617 -4.89 -16.45 12.28
CA GLY A 617 -4.14 -17.69 12.46
C GLY A 617 -4.21 -18.24 13.89
N GLU A 618 -4.43 -17.36 14.88
CA GLU A 618 -4.62 -17.76 16.26
C GLU A 618 -6.08 -18.10 16.57
N LEU A 619 -7.02 -17.23 16.21
CA LEU A 619 -8.38 -17.27 16.73
C LEU A 619 -9.33 -18.15 15.91
N PHE A 620 -9.00 -18.53 14.68
CA PHE A 620 -9.89 -19.33 13.83
C PHE A 620 -9.18 -20.57 13.26
N ASP A 621 -9.94 -21.56 12.80
CA ASP A 621 -9.41 -22.75 12.14
C ASP A 621 -8.94 -22.41 10.71
N GLU A 622 -8.10 -23.28 10.14
CA GLU A 622 -7.47 -23.07 8.82
C GLU A 622 -8.49 -22.85 7.69
N SER A 623 -9.69 -23.44 7.79
CA SER A 623 -10.79 -23.24 6.82
C SER A 623 -11.41 -21.85 6.87
N GLU A 624 -11.17 -21.09 7.93
CA GLU A 624 -11.73 -19.76 8.18
C GLU A 624 -10.66 -18.66 8.06
N TRP A 625 -9.43 -19.03 7.68
CA TRP A 625 -8.37 -18.08 7.44
C TRP A 625 -8.63 -17.25 6.17
N PRO A 626 -8.13 -16.01 6.10
CA PRO A 626 -8.30 -15.16 4.92
C PRO A 626 -7.80 -15.84 3.65
N GLN A 627 -8.43 -15.58 2.50
CA GLN A 627 -8.04 -16.20 1.22
C GLN A 627 -7.19 -15.28 0.35
N GLY A 628 -7.40 -13.96 0.41
CA GLY A 628 -6.67 -13.02 -0.42
C GLY A 628 -6.53 -11.61 0.16
N ILE A 629 -5.40 -10.96 -0.14
CA ILE A 629 -5.13 -9.55 0.18
C ILE A 629 -4.69 -8.82 -1.10
N THR A 630 -5.32 -7.70 -1.40
CA THR A 630 -4.90 -6.80 -2.48
C THR A 630 -4.58 -5.42 -1.93
N ILE A 631 -3.47 -4.85 -2.40
CA ILE A 631 -3.03 -3.52 -1.97
C ILE A 631 -3.37 -2.42 -2.98
N MET A 632 -3.44 -1.20 -2.49
CA MET A 632 -3.75 -0.01 -3.26
C MET A 632 -2.67 1.05 -3.08
N GLY A 633 -2.33 1.70 -4.20
CA GLY A 633 -1.45 2.87 -4.24
C GLY A 633 -2.17 4.14 -3.77
N MET A 634 -1.36 5.14 -3.47
CA MET A 634 -1.79 6.43 -2.93
C MET A 634 -2.30 7.38 -4.03
N GLY A 635 -3.13 8.33 -3.63
CA GLY A 635 -3.64 9.38 -4.53
C GLY A 635 -2.80 10.66 -4.48
N LEU A 636 -2.40 11.15 -5.64
CA LEU A 636 -1.79 12.46 -5.85
C LEU A 636 -2.81 13.44 -6.42
N LEU A 637 -2.59 14.74 -6.17
CA LEU A 637 -3.34 15.84 -6.74
C LEU A 637 -2.35 16.78 -7.44
N GLU A 638 -2.44 16.90 -8.76
CA GLU A 638 -1.53 17.72 -9.57
C GLU A 638 -0.03 17.41 -9.30
N GLY A 639 0.29 16.14 -9.06
CA GLY A 639 1.64 15.65 -8.77
C GLY A 639 2.14 15.84 -7.33
N GLU A 640 1.32 16.42 -6.44
CA GLU A 640 1.64 16.56 -5.01
C GLU A 640 0.77 15.64 -4.15
N ALA A 641 1.27 15.22 -2.99
CA ALA A 641 0.51 14.42 -2.04
C ALA A 641 -0.74 15.18 -1.54
N MET A 642 -1.88 14.49 -1.47
CA MET A 642 -3.10 15.07 -0.92
C MET A 642 -2.96 15.33 0.57
N SER A 643 -3.38 16.50 1.05
CA SER A 643 -3.28 16.87 2.47
C SER A 643 -4.48 17.68 2.92
N SER A 644 -5.30 17.05 3.78
CA SER A 644 -6.50 17.68 4.34
C SER A 644 -6.17 18.89 5.22
N SER A 645 -5.07 18.84 5.99
CA SER A 645 -4.64 19.95 6.86
C SER A 645 -4.16 21.17 6.07
N LYS A 646 -3.64 20.97 4.86
CA LYS A 646 -3.23 22.05 3.94
C LYS A 646 -4.36 22.52 3.01
N GLY A 647 -5.56 21.94 3.12
CA GLY A 647 -6.68 22.17 2.21
C GLY A 647 -6.42 21.70 0.77
N HIS A 648 -5.39 20.89 0.55
CA HIS A 648 -4.98 20.38 -0.75
C HIS A 648 -5.62 19.02 -1.03
N VAL A 649 -6.95 19.01 -1.15
CA VAL A 649 -7.77 17.82 -1.39
C VAL A 649 -8.98 18.15 -2.27
N VAL A 650 -9.49 17.14 -2.97
CA VAL A 650 -10.76 17.21 -3.71
C VAL A 650 -11.81 16.41 -2.97
N LEU A 651 -12.94 17.05 -2.63
CA LEU A 651 -14.07 16.38 -2.01
C LEU A 651 -14.87 15.56 -3.04
N PRO A 652 -15.39 14.37 -2.67
CA PRO A 652 -16.19 13.53 -3.56
C PRO A 652 -17.44 14.26 -4.07
N SER A 653 -18.15 14.97 -3.18
CA SER A 653 -19.35 15.72 -3.53
C SER A 653 -19.10 16.74 -4.63
N LYS A 654 -18.02 17.52 -4.51
CA LYS A 654 -17.62 18.50 -5.52
C LYS A 654 -17.31 17.82 -6.86
N ALA A 655 -16.53 16.75 -6.84
CA ALA A 655 -16.15 16.02 -8.05
C ALA A 655 -17.36 15.36 -8.74
N ILE A 656 -18.26 14.74 -7.98
CA ILE A 656 -19.46 14.08 -8.49
C ILE A 656 -20.47 15.11 -9.02
N ASP A 657 -20.67 16.23 -8.32
CA ASP A 657 -21.53 17.31 -8.80
C ASP A 657 -21.05 17.87 -10.15
N GLU A 658 -19.74 18.00 -10.32
CA GLU A 658 -19.12 18.55 -11.53
C GLU A 658 -19.06 17.55 -12.69
N TYR A 659 -18.67 16.30 -12.43
CA TYR A 659 -18.35 15.32 -13.47
C TYR A 659 -19.32 14.13 -13.58
N GLY A 660 -20.14 13.88 -12.56
CA GLY A 660 -20.95 12.66 -12.43
C GLY A 660 -20.19 11.51 -11.75
N ALA A 661 -20.91 10.65 -11.04
CA ALA A 661 -20.35 9.52 -10.30
C ALA A 661 -19.66 8.51 -11.22
N ASP A 662 -20.27 8.15 -12.35
CA ASP A 662 -19.67 7.23 -13.33
C ASP A 662 -18.34 7.75 -13.86
N THR A 663 -18.25 9.05 -14.17
CA THR A 663 -16.99 9.66 -14.62
C THR A 663 -15.91 9.57 -13.56
N VAL A 664 -16.24 9.93 -12.31
CA VAL A 664 -15.28 9.87 -11.19
C VAL A 664 -14.78 8.43 -10.99
N ARG A 665 -15.70 7.45 -10.95
CA ARG A 665 -15.36 6.03 -10.82
C ARG A 665 -14.46 5.58 -11.96
N PHE A 666 -14.89 5.80 -13.21
CA PHE A 666 -14.18 5.34 -14.39
C PHE A 666 -12.78 5.94 -14.48
N PHE A 667 -12.63 7.24 -14.18
CA PHE A 667 -11.32 7.88 -14.12
C PHE A 667 -10.40 7.22 -13.08
N LEU A 668 -10.87 7.01 -11.86
CA LEU A 668 -10.05 6.44 -10.77
C LEU A 668 -9.59 5.00 -11.05
N LEU A 669 -10.42 4.23 -11.75
CA LEU A 669 -10.15 2.82 -12.07
C LEU A 669 -9.32 2.64 -13.34
N ASN A 670 -9.43 3.57 -14.29
CA ASN A 670 -8.72 3.51 -15.57
C ASN A 670 -7.35 4.21 -15.54
N SER A 671 -7.12 5.13 -14.59
CA SER A 671 -5.88 5.91 -14.53
C SER A 671 -4.65 5.06 -14.21
N ALA A 672 -4.78 4.08 -13.31
CA ALA A 672 -3.69 3.21 -12.86
C ALA A 672 -4.26 1.92 -12.27
N GLU A 673 -3.49 0.83 -12.29
CA GLU A 673 -3.88 -0.40 -11.58
C GLU A 673 -3.95 -0.17 -10.08
N PRO A 674 -4.78 -0.90 -9.32
CA PRO A 674 -5.07 -0.56 -7.92
C PRO A 674 -3.84 -0.31 -7.06
N TRP A 675 -2.80 -1.15 -7.17
CA TRP A 675 -1.55 -1.07 -6.40
C TRP A 675 -0.58 0.04 -6.85
N GLN A 676 -0.88 0.74 -7.95
CA GLN A 676 -0.10 1.87 -8.43
C GLN A 676 -0.69 3.18 -7.94
N ASP A 677 0.15 4.18 -7.69
CA ASP A 677 -0.31 5.54 -7.41
C ASP A 677 -1.02 6.14 -8.63
N TYR A 678 -2.00 7.01 -8.38
CA TYR A 678 -2.69 7.76 -9.44
C TYR A 678 -2.62 9.26 -9.18
N ASP A 679 -2.75 10.05 -10.25
CA ASP A 679 -2.69 11.51 -10.18
C ASP A 679 -4.00 12.12 -10.66
N TRP A 680 -4.72 12.79 -9.75
CA TRP A 680 -5.93 13.52 -10.08
C TRP A 680 -5.58 14.83 -10.77
N ARG A 681 -6.07 14.99 -12.01
CA ARG A 681 -5.97 16.23 -12.79
C ARG A 681 -7.29 16.56 -13.45
N ASP A 682 -7.81 17.75 -13.19
CA ASP A 682 -9.16 18.16 -13.60
C ASP A 682 -9.36 18.09 -15.13
N ASP A 683 -8.31 18.34 -15.93
CA ASP A 683 -8.37 18.24 -17.39
C ASP A 683 -8.49 16.79 -17.89
N LEU A 684 -7.86 15.83 -17.21
CA LEU A 684 -7.97 14.40 -17.54
C LEU A 684 -9.35 13.84 -17.14
N VAL A 685 -9.89 14.26 -15.99
CA VAL A 685 -11.24 13.89 -15.56
C VAL A 685 -12.28 14.46 -16.53
N GLY A 686 -12.12 15.73 -16.96
CA GLY A 686 -12.95 16.33 -18.00
C GLY A 686 -12.88 15.57 -19.33
N SER A 687 -11.69 15.13 -19.75
CA SER A 687 -11.54 14.30 -20.95
C SER A 687 -12.29 12.97 -20.85
N THR A 688 -12.25 12.35 -19.67
CA THR A 688 -12.98 11.10 -19.37
C THR A 688 -14.48 11.31 -19.49
N ARG A 689 -15.00 12.40 -18.94
CA ARG A 689 -16.41 12.80 -19.08
C ARG A 689 -16.82 12.90 -20.55
N ASP A 690 -16.05 13.64 -21.34
CA ASP A 690 -16.33 13.84 -22.77
C ASP A 690 -16.35 12.50 -23.53
N GLN A 691 -15.51 11.54 -23.14
CA GLN A 691 -15.47 10.20 -23.72
C GLN A 691 -16.73 9.40 -23.37
N LEU A 692 -17.18 9.43 -22.11
CA LEU A 692 -18.42 8.79 -21.67
C LEU A 692 -19.66 9.42 -22.33
N GLU A 693 -19.71 10.75 -22.48
CA GLU A 693 -20.77 11.45 -23.22
C GLU A 693 -20.83 11.02 -24.69
N ARG A 694 -19.68 10.83 -25.34
CA ARG A 694 -19.60 10.30 -26.72
C ARG A 694 -20.04 8.84 -26.79
N PHE A 695 -19.65 8.02 -25.82
CA PHE A 695 -20.09 6.63 -25.73
C PHE A 695 -21.61 6.54 -25.57
N TRP A 696 -22.19 7.29 -24.63
CA TRP A 696 -23.64 7.42 -24.44
C TRP A 696 -24.36 7.76 -25.76
N SER A 697 -23.90 8.80 -26.45
CA SER A 697 -24.52 9.26 -27.70
C SER A 697 -24.49 8.19 -28.78
N ARG A 698 -23.40 7.41 -28.85
CA ARG A 698 -23.25 6.30 -29.81
C ARG A 698 -24.11 5.09 -29.42
N ALA A 699 -24.17 4.78 -28.13
CA ALA A 699 -25.02 3.71 -27.62
C ALA A 699 -26.50 3.98 -27.93
N GLN A 700 -26.96 5.20 -27.69
CA GLN A 700 -28.32 5.65 -28.06
C GLN A 700 -28.60 5.47 -29.55
N ALA A 701 -27.66 5.82 -30.43
CA ALA A 701 -27.82 5.64 -31.87
C ALA A 701 -27.96 4.16 -32.28
N VAL A 702 -27.30 3.24 -31.57
CA VAL A 702 -27.43 1.79 -31.79
C VAL A 702 -28.73 1.23 -31.21
N ILE A 703 -29.17 1.76 -30.07
CA ILE A 703 -30.46 1.42 -29.45
C ILE A 703 -31.63 1.80 -30.37
N ASP A 704 -31.53 2.95 -31.05
CA ASP A 704 -32.54 3.52 -31.95
C ASP A 704 -32.68 2.77 -33.31
N TYR A 705 -31.87 1.75 -33.60
CA TYR A 705 -32.08 0.92 -34.81
C TYR A 705 -33.47 0.25 -34.78
N ASP A 706 -34.19 0.32 -35.91
CA ASP A 706 -35.60 -0.08 -36.01
C ASP A 706 -35.74 -1.62 -35.99
N ILE A 707 -36.32 -2.15 -34.91
CA ILE A 707 -36.47 -3.60 -34.69
C ILE A 707 -37.70 -4.15 -35.43
N GLU A 708 -38.69 -3.31 -35.77
CA GLU A 708 -39.97 -3.78 -36.33
C GLU A 708 -39.81 -4.38 -37.74
N GLU A 709 -38.82 -3.96 -38.54
CA GLU A 709 -38.55 -4.52 -39.88
C GLU A 709 -37.75 -5.84 -39.85
N MET A 710 -36.86 -6.05 -38.86
CA MET A 710 -35.99 -7.24 -38.80
C MET A 710 -36.73 -8.54 -38.45
N VAL A 711 -37.90 -8.44 -37.80
CA VAL A 711 -38.70 -9.61 -37.37
C VAL A 711 -39.70 -10.06 -38.44
N GLU A 712 -40.16 -9.15 -39.32
CA GLU A 712 -41.25 -9.42 -40.27
C GLU A 712 -40.78 -10.29 -41.46
N ILE A 713 -39.49 -10.27 -41.82
CA ILE A 713 -38.94 -11.01 -42.98
C ILE A 713 -38.56 -12.46 -42.64
N THR A 714 -38.10 -12.74 -41.42
CA THR A 714 -37.73 -14.11 -41.00
C THR A 714 -38.96 -15.03 -40.94
N LEU A 715 -40.14 -14.47 -40.64
CA LEU A 715 -41.41 -15.20 -40.65
C LEU A 715 -41.96 -15.45 -42.08
N GLU A 716 -41.60 -14.63 -43.08
CA GLU A 716 -41.98 -14.90 -44.48
C GLU A 716 -41.17 -16.05 -45.11
N ALA A 717 -40.01 -16.40 -44.55
CA ALA A 717 -39.26 -17.60 -44.93
C ALA A 717 -39.86 -18.91 -44.36
N GLU A 718 -40.64 -18.84 -43.28
CA GLU A 718 -41.24 -20.00 -42.59
C GLU A 718 -42.77 -20.03 -42.54
N GLY A 719 -43.48 -19.22 -43.32
CA GLY A 719 -44.84 -19.52 -43.77
C GLY A 719 -45.91 -19.91 -42.72
N GLU A 720 -45.98 -19.25 -41.56
CA GLU A 720 -47.10 -19.41 -40.61
C GLU A 720 -47.76 -18.07 -40.23
N GLU A 721 -49.10 -18.09 -40.14
CA GLU A 721 -49.96 -16.93 -39.85
C GLU A 721 -49.94 -16.54 -38.36
N THR A 722 -49.86 -15.22 -38.16
CA THR A 722 -49.91 -14.41 -36.93
C THR A 722 -50.87 -14.85 -35.81
N THR A 723 -50.31 -15.00 -34.60
CA THR A 723 -50.96 -14.66 -33.31
C THR A 723 -49.87 -14.49 -32.23
N ASP A 724 -49.84 -13.32 -31.56
CA ASP A 724 -49.10 -13.03 -30.31
C ASP A 724 -47.75 -13.76 -30.15
N VAL A 725 -46.74 -13.34 -30.92
CA VAL A 725 -45.39 -13.91 -30.89
C VAL A 725 -44.48 -12.94 -30.13
N ALA A 726 -43.84 -13.44 -29.07
CA ALA A 726 -42.73 -12.77 -28.41
C ALA A 726 -41.61 -12.55 -29.43
N ILE A 727 -40.99 -11.37 -29.41
CA ILE A 727 -39.83 -11.06 -30.26
C ILE A 727 -38.76 -12.13 -29.99
N ASP A 728 -38.46 -12.97 -30.98
CA ASP A 728 -37.34 -13.89 -30.92
C ASP A 728 -36.09 -13.10 -31.28
N GLU A 729 -35.45 -12.49 -30.28
CA GLU A 729 -34.18 -11.74 -30.46
C GLU A 729 -33.03 -12.65 -30.92
N ASP A 730 -33.21 -13.97 -30.91
CA ASP A 730 -32.22 -14.97 -31.34
C ASP A 730 -32.33 -15.34 -32.83
N ALA A 731 -33.27 -14.74 -33.58
CA ALA A 731 -33.33 -14.87 -35.04
C ALA A 731 -32.15 -14.11 -35.70
N ARG A 732 -31.00 -14.78 -35.83
CA ARG A 732 -29.78 -14.18 -36.39
C ARG A 732 -29.95 -13.86 -37.88
N PRO A 733 -29.71 -12.60 -38.32
CA PRO A 733 -29.66 -12.25 -39.73
C PRO A 733 -28.42 -12.84 -40.41
N ASP A 734 -28.35 -12.75 -41.74
CA ASP A 734 -27.15 -13.15 -42.50
C ASP A 734 -25.97 -12.23 -42.16
N LEU A 735 -25.01 -12.78 -41.42
CA LEU A 735 -23.76 -12.11 -41.05
C LEU A 735 -22.75 -12.20 -42.20
N GLU A 736 -22.07 -11.09 -42.49
CA GLU A 736 -20.94 -11.04 -43.41
C GLU A 736 -19.62 -11.37 -42.68
N HIS A 737 -18.52 -11.39 -43.44
CA HIS A 737 -17.18 -11.64 -42.89
C HIS A 737 -16.81 -10.62 -41.80
N VAL A 738 -16.99 -9.32 -42.08
CA VAL A 738 -16.65 -8.23 -41.16
C VAL A 738 -17.46 -8.26 -39.85
N ASP A 739 -18.69 -8.76 -39.90
CA ASP A 739 -19.54 -8.95 -38.71
C ASP A 739 -18.98 -10.04 -37.81
N ARG A 740 -18.65 -11.19 -38.40
CA ARG A 740 -18.02 -12.31 -37.69
C ARG A 740 -16.67 -11.89 -37.10
N TRP A 741 -15.92 -11.07 -37.82
CA TRP A 741 -14.67 -10.51 -37.33
C TRP A 741 -14.86 -9.68 -36.07
N LEU A 742 -15.82 -8.75 -36.05
CA LEU A 742 -16.06 -7.92 -34.88
C LEU A 742 -16.54 -8.76 -33.69
N LEU A 743 -17.36 -9.78 -33.94
CA LEU A 743 -17.80 -10.73 -32.92
C LEU A 743 -16.64 -11.59 -32.39
N SER A 744 -15.67 -11.98 -33.23
CA SER A 744 -14.45 -12.66 -32.77
C SER A 744 -13.61 -11.77 -31.87
N LYS A 745 -13.42 -10.49 -32.25
CA LYS A 745 -12.75 -9.49 -31.40
C LYS A 745 -13.45 -9.27 -30.05
N LEU A 746 -14.79 -9.34 -30.04
CA LEU A 746 -15.56 -9.27 -28.81
C LEU A 746 -15.22 -10.44 -27.88
N GLN A 747 -15.05 -11.67 -28.40
CA GLN A 747 -14.67 -12.82 -27.57
C GLN A 747 -13.30 -12.64 -26.92
N GLY A 748 -12.32 -12.12 -27.68
CA GLY A 748 -11.02 -11.74 -27.13
C GLY A 748 -11.12 -10.73 -26.00
N THR A 749 -11.98 -9.73 -26.16
CA THR A 749 -12.20 -8.69 -25.15
C THR A 749 -12.89 -9.23 -23.90
N ILE A 750 -13.83 -10.17 -24.04
CA ILE A 750 -14.46 -10.84 -22.91
C ILE A 750 -13.40 -11.60 -22.10
N ARG A 751 -12.52 -12.38 -22.76
CA ARG A 751 -11.45 -13.12 -22.09
C ARG A 751 -10.48 -12.19 -21.36
N GLU A 752 -9.93 -11.20 -22.06
CA GLU A 752 -8.98 -10.23 -21.49
C GLU A 752 -9.59 -9.47 -20.30
N ALA A 753 -10.84 -9.01 -20.43
CA ALA A 753 -11.52 -8.32 -19.33
C ALA A 753 -11.78 -9.23 -18.13
N THR A 754 -12.13 -10.50 -18.35
CA THR A 754 -12.41 -11.46 -17.27
C THR A 754 -11.13 -11.80 -16.52
N GLU A 755 -10.04 -12.14 -17.25
CA GLU A 755 -8.74 -12.43 -16.67
C GLU A 755 -8.19 -11.24 -15.86
N ALA A 756 -8.32 -10.03 -16.40
CA ALA A 756 -7.93 -8.81 -15.70
C ALA A 756 -8.78 -8.57 -14.43
N MET A 757 -10.09 -8.79 -14.49
CA MET A 757 -10.97 -8.63 -13.33
C MET A 757 -10.68 -9.65 -12.22
N ASP A 758 -10.34 -10.89 -12.57
CA ASP A 758 -9.88 -11.91 -11.60
C ASP A 758 -8.58 -11.49 -10.90
N GLY A 759 -7.69 -10.76 -11.58
CA GLY A 759 -6.45 -10.21 -11.05
C GLY A 759 -6.54 -8.83 -10.39
N PHE A 760 -7.74 -8.27 -10.18
CA PHE A 760 -7.96 -6.86 -9.77
C PHE A 760 -7.36 -5.81 -10.73
N GLU A 761 -7.04 -6.16 -11.97
CA GLU A 761 -6.47 -5.25 -12.98
C GLU A 761 -7.54 -4.35 -13.61
N THR A 762 -8.06 -3.41 -12.82
CA THR A 762 -9.17 -2.52 -13.21
C THR A 762 -8.84 -1.65 -14.41
N ARG A 763 -7.57 -1.23 -14.57
CA ARG A 763 -7.17 -0.40 -15.71
C ARG A 763 -7.09 -1.26 -16.97
N THR A 764 -6.46 -2.43 -16.91
CA THR A 764 -6.36 -3.35 -18.05
C THR A 764 -7.74 -3.76 -18.55
N ALA A 765 -8.64 -4.19 -17.66
CA ALA A 765 -10.02 -4.53 -18.01
C ALA A 765 -10.75 -3.35 -18.68
N SER A 766 -10.73 -2.16 -18.06
CA SER A 766 -11.42 -0.99 -18.62
C SER A 766 -10.79 -0.48 -19.93
N GLN A 767 -9.48 -0.64 -20.12
CA GLN A 767 -8.78 -0.35 -21.38
C GLN A 767 -9.25 -1.29 -22.50
N ALA A 768 -9.29 -2.60 -22.25
CA ALA A 768 -9.76 -3.60 -23.20
C ALA A 768 -11.22 -3.32 -23.62
N ILE A 769 -12.12 -3.20 -22.63
CA ILE A 769 -13.57 -3.05 -22.86
C ILE A 769 -13.90 -1.72 -23.56
N PHE A 770 -13.27 -0.62 -23.14
CA PHE A 770 -13.67 0.72 -23.55
C PHE A 770 -12.83 1.27 -24.70
N TYR A 771 -11.51 1.34 -24.52
CA TYR A 771 -10.61 2.07 -25.42
C TYR A 771 -10.10 1.20 -26.57
N SER A 772 -9.53 0.02 -26.27
CA SER A 772 -9.00 -0.91 -27.28
C SER A 772 -10.11 -1.37 -28.23
N PHE A 773 -11.27 -1.73 -27.67
CA PHE A 773 -12.41 -2.14 -28.49
C PHE A 773 -12.98 -1.03 -29.39
N GLU A 774 -12.81 0.24 -29.00
CA GLU A 774 -13.24 1.36 -29.84
C GLU A 774 -12.46 1.44 -31.15
N GLU A 775 -11.20 0.99 -31.19
CA GLU A 775 -10.43 0.91 -32.44
C GLU A 775 -11.06 -0.13 -33.41
N HIS A 776 -11.49 -1.28 -32.89
CA HIS A 776 -12.22 -2.27 -33.70
C HIS A 776 -13.55 -1.71 -34.23
N LEU A 777 -14.27 -0.94 -33.42
CA LEU A 777 -15.49 -0.27 -33.87
C LEU A 777 -15.24 0.82 -34.91
N LYS A 778 -14.11 1.54 -34.85
CA LYS A 778 -13.74 2.51 -35.90
C LYS A 778 -13.48 1.80 -37.22
N TRP A 779 -12.70 0.72 -37.21
CA TRP A 779 -12.47 -0.10 -38.40
C TRP A 779 -13.78 -0.65 -38.94
N TYR A 780 -14.60 -1.26 -38.09
CA TYR A 780 -15.89 -1.82 -38.48
C TYR A 780 -16.81 -0.80 -39.14
N ARG A 781 -16.95 0.41 -38.57
CA ARG A 781 -17.78 1.49 -39.14
C ARG A 781 -17.24 2.02 -40.47
N ARG A 782 -15.94 1.88 -40.73
CA ARG A 782 -15.31 2.23 -42.00
C ARG A 782 -15.53 1.12 -43.04
N ARG A 783 -15.41 -0.14 -42.61
CA ARG A 783 -15.40 -1.33 -43.46
C ARG A 783 -16.79 -1.86 -43.85
N ALA A 784 -17.77 -1.77 -42.95
CA ALA A 784 -19.10 -2.38 -43.10
C ALA A 784 -20.15 -1.38 -43.60
N ASP A 785 -21.12 -1.89 -44.36
CA ASP A 785 -22.36 -1.16 -44.65
C ASP A 785 -23.29 -1.21 -43.43
N LEU A 786 -23.37 -0.10 -42.69
CA LEU A 786 -24.13 0.00 -41.45
C LEU A 786 -25.65 0.03 -41.64
N ASP A 787 -26.13 0.17 -42.88
CA ASP A 787 -27.55 0.08 -43.19
C ASP A 787 -28.02 -1.39 -43.29
N ARG A 788 -27.09 -2.36 -43.32
CA ARG A 788 -27.42 -3.79 -43.36
C ARG A 788 -27.89 -4.31 -42.00
N GLU A 789 -28.94 -5.12 -42.02
CA GLU A 789 -29.54 -5.75 -40.81
C GLU A 789 -28.50 -6.52 -39.98
N GLY A 790 -27.64 -7.31 -40.63
CA GLY A 790 -26.57 -8.03 -39.94
C GLY A 790 -25.56 -7.12 -39.22
N ALA A 791 -25.30 -5.93 -39.78
CA ALA A 791 -24.42 -4.96 -39.14
C ALA A 791 -25.07 -4.28 -37.94
N GLN A 792 -26.34 -3.90 -38.07
CA GLN A 792 -27.12 -3.32 -36.96
C GLN A 792 -27.28 -4.31 -35.81
N TRP A 793 -27.60 -5.57 -36.12
CA TRP A 793 -27.65 -6.65 -35.12
C TRP A 793 -26.31 -6.84 -34.42
N THR A 794 -25.21 -6.90 -35.18
CA THR A 794 -23.86 -7.07 -34.62
C THR A 794 -23.50 -5.92 -33.67
N LEU A 795 -23.78 -4.67 -34.05
CA LEU A 795 -23.52 -3.51 -33.19
C LEU A 795 -24.36 -3.53 -31.91
N ARG A 796 -25.62 -4.00 -31.98
CA ARG A 796 -26.47 -4.17 -30.80
C ARG A 796 -25.94 -5.26 -29.87
N GLU A 797 -25.52 -6.40 -30.41
CA GLU A 797 -24.95 -7.50 -29.63
C GLU A 797 -23.63 -7.10 -28.94
N VAL A 798 -22.77 -6.40 -29.67
CA VAL A 798 -21.55 -5.81 -29.13
C VAL A 798 -21.86 -4.82 -28.01
N LEU A 799 -22.85 -3.93 -28.21
CA LEU A 799 -23.24 -2.97 -27.18
C LEU A 799 -23.80 -3.67 -25.94
N ARG A 800 -24.71 -4.64 -26.12
CA ARG A 800 -25.29 -5.47 -25.06
C ARG A 800 -24.20 -6.09 -24.18
N THR A 801 -23.25 -6.77 -24.81
CA THR A 801 -22.13 -7.42 -24.12
C THR A 801 -21.23 -6.40 -23.42
N ARG A 802 -20.83 -5.32 -24.10
CA ARG A 802 -19.94 -4.30 -23.51
C ARG A 802 -20.58 -3.58 -22.33
N LEU A 803 -21.88 -3.36 -22.33
CA LEU A 803 -22.58 -2.74 -21.20
C LEU A 803 -22.53 -3.63 -19.95
N ARG A 804 -22.65 -4.95 -20.09
CA ARG A 804 -22.45 -5.91 -18.98
C ARG A 804 -21.03 -5.87 -18.45
N LEU A 805 -20.02 -5.85 -19.34
CA LEU A 805 -18.61 -5.72 -18.95
C LEU A 805 -18.29 -4.37 -18.26
N LEU A 806 -18.96 -3.29 -18.67
CA LEU A 806 -18.78 -1.95 -18.09
C LEU A 806 -19.56 -1.71 -16.79
N ALA A 807 -20.55 -2.55 -16.47
CA ALA A 807 -21.44 -2.37 -15.32
C ALA A 807 -20.70 -2.24 -13.97
N PRO A 808 -19.60 -2.95 -13.69
CA PRO A 808 -18.80 -2.71 -12.49
C PRO A 808 -18.20 -1.30 -12.40
N PHE A 809 -17.80 -0.72 -13.54
CA PHE A 809 -17.08 0.54 -13.60
C PHE A 809 -18.02 1.75 -13.62
N VAL A 810 -19.03 1.71 -14.50
CA VAL A 810 -19.99 2.79 -14.75
C VAL A 810 -21.44 2.28 -14.55
N PRO A 811 -21.80 1.87 -13.32
CA PRO A 811 -23.04 1.14 -13.05
C PRO A 811 -24.30 1.94 -13.42
N PHE A 812 -24.27 3.27 -13.34
CA PHE A 812 -25.46 4.07 -13.62
C PHE A 812 -25.76 4.12 -15.13
N MET A 813 -24.76 4.43 -15.94
CA MET A 813 -24.83 4.46 -17.39
C MET A 813 -25.07 3.07 -17.98
N ALA A 814 -24.33 2.06 -17.51
CA ALA A 814 -24.42 0.71 -18.03
C ALA A 814 -25.80 0.11 -17.82
N ASN A 815 -26.35 0.22 -16.61
CA ASN A 815 -27.68 -0.30 -16.30
C ASN A 815 -28.78 0.39 -17.11
N GLU A 816 -28.71 1.71 -17.28
CA GLU A 816 -29.71 2.43 -18.06
C GLU A 816 -29.70 2.02 -19.54
N LEU A 817 -28.53 2.04 -20.16
CA LEU A 817 -28.41 1.74 -21.58
C LEU A 817 -28.74 0.27 -21.86
N HIS A 818 -28.42 -0.63 -20.93
CA HIS A 818 -28.75 -2.04 -21.08
C HIS A 818 -30.25 -2.29 -20.90
N GLU A 819 -30.89 -1.61 -19.93
CA GLU A 819 -32.35 -1.70 -19.72
C GLU A 819 -33.12 -1.08 -20.89
N GLU A 820 -32.63 0.01 -21.49
CA GLU A 820 -33.21 0.55 -22.73
C GLU A 820 -33.01 -0.38 -23.93
N LEU A 821 -31.88 -1.08 -24.01
CA LEU A 821 -31.54 -1.97 -25.12
C LEU A 821 -32.28 -3.31 -25.07
N THR A 822 -32.45 -3.88 -23.88
CA THR A 822 -32.87 -5.29 -23.67
C THR A 822 -34.15 -5.43 -22.83
N GLY A 823 -34.55 -4.37 -22.11
CA GLY A 823 -35.63 -4.43 -21.12
C GLY A 823 -35.20 -4.87 -19.72
N GLU A 824 -33.92 -5.21 -19.51
CA GLU A 824 -33.35 -5.63 -18.24
C GLU A 824 -32.08 -4.81 -17.88
N PRO A 825 -31.84 -4.43 -16.63
CA PRO A 825 -30.59 -3.79 -16.20
C PRO A 825 -29.36 -4.69 -16.41
N ALA A 826 -28.20 -4.09 -16.67
CA ALA A 826 -26.96 -4.84 -16.85
C ALA A 826 -26.56 -5.66 -15.59
N GLU A 827 -26.87 -5.15 -14.41
CA GLU A 827 -26.58 -5.79 -13.11
C GLU A 827 -27.46 -7.00 -12.78
N ASP A 828 -28.52 -7.23 -13.55
CA ASP A 828 -29.41 -8.38 -13.40
C ASP A 828 -29.13 -9.46 -14.47
N ALA A 829 -28.25 -9.17 -15.44
CA ALA A 829 -27.75 -10.14 -16.41
C ALA A 829 -26.43 -10.76 -15.93
N ASP A 830 -26.10 -11.97 -16.40
CA ASP A 830 -24.85 -12.64 -16.02
C ASP A 830 -23.61 -11.87 -16.53
N TRP A 831 -22.40 -12.26 -16.14
CA TRP A 831 -21.19 -11.83 -16.82
C TRP A 831 -21.12 -12.50 -18.20
N PRO A 832 -20.71 -11.80 -19.27
CA PRO A 832 -20.58 -12.42 -20.58
C PRO A 832 -19.49 -13.50 -20.61
N GLU A 833 -19.80 -14.65 -21.21
CA GLU A 833 -18.82 -15.71 -21.49
C GLU A 833 -18.44 -15.70 -22.99
N PRO A 834 -17.20 -16.06 -23.35
CA PRO A 834 -16.82 -16.23 -24.74
C PRO A 834 -17.69 -17.28 -25.45
N ALA A 835 -18.29 -16.90 -26.57
CA ALA A 835 -19.11 -17.75 -27.41
C ALA A 835 -18.23 -18.47 -28.46
N PRO A 836 -17.99 -19.79 -28.34
CA PRO A 836 -17.03 -20.50 -29.19
C PRO A 836 -17.38 -20.47 -30.68
N GLU A 837 -18.64 -20.24 -31.05
CA GLU A 837 -19.03 -20.13 -32.46
C GLU A 837 -18.50 -18.89 -33.17
N PHE A 838 -18.08 -17.87 -32.42
CA PHE A 838 -17.54 -16.62 -32.96
C PHE A 838 -16.02 -16.55 -32.83
N GLU A 839 -15.38 -17.50 -32.14
CA GLU A 839 -13.93 -17.60 -32.03
C GLU A 839 -13.36 -18.18 -33.33
N ASP A 840 -12.86 -17.32 -34.21
CA ASP A 840 -12.32 -17.74 -35.49
C ASP A 840 -11.07 -16.94 -35.88
N GLU A 841 -9.92 -17.52 -35.56
CA GLU A 841 -8.60 -16.98 -35.89
C GLU A 841 -8.44 -16.77 -37.40
N THR A 842 -9.05 -17.62 -38.24
CA THR A 842 -8.99 -17.46 -39.70
C THR A 842 -9.73 -16.21 -40.13
N VAL A 843 -10.89 -15.93 -39.52
CA VAL A 843 -11.63 -14.68 -39.79
C VAL A 843 -10.80 -13.47 -39.39
N GLU A 844 -10.15 -13.50 -38.24
CA GLU A 844 -9.27 -12.42 -37.78
C GLU A 844 -8.09 -12.17 -38.71
N ARG A 845 -7.44 -13.23 -39.20
CA ARG A 845 -6.31 -13.12 -40.13
C ARG A 845 -6.72 -12.58 -41.50
N ARG A 846 -7.89 -13.00 -42.02
CA ARG A 846 -8.42 -12.51 -43.29
C ARG A 846 -8.67 -11.01 -43.25
N GLU A 847 -9.35 -10.52 -42.21
CA GLU A 847 -9.63 -9.08 -42.10
C GLU A 847 -8.35 -8.26 -41.89
N ARG A 848 -7.37 -8.79 -41.13
CA ARG A 848 -6.06 -8.14 -40.95
C ARG A 848 -5.33 -7.92 -42.29
N LEU A 849 -5.48 -8.81 -43.26
CA LEU A 849 -4.93 -8.62 -44.60
C LEU A 849 -5.59 -7.45 -45.32
N VAL A 850 -6.91 -7.30 -45.20
CA VAL A 850 -7.65 -6.18 -45.79
C VAL A 850 -7.23 -4.85 -45.16
N GLU A 851 -7.14 -4.81 -43.82
CA GLU A 851 -6.66 -3.64 -43.07
C GLU A 851 -5.24 -3.26 -43.51
N SER A 852 -4.31 -4.23 -43.53
CA SER A 852 -2.91 -3.99 -43.93
C SER A 852 -2.78 -3.47 -45.35
N VAL A 853 -3.53 -4.03 -46.31
CA VAL A 853 -3.53 -3.53 -47.70
C VAL A 853 -4.11 -2.12 -47.80
N THR A 854 -5.15 -1.83 -47.02
CA THR A 854 -5.75 -0.50 -46.98
C THR A 854 -4.72 0.52 -46.49
N ASP A 855 -4.02 0.22 -45.39
CA ASP A 855 -2.98 1.08 -44.84
C ASP A 855 -1.79 1.24 -45.80
N ASP A 856 -1.33 0.15 -46.43
CA ASP A 856 -0.25 0.20 -47.42
C ASP A 856 -0.62 1.09 -48.63
N ILE A 857 -1.86 1.03 -49.11
CA ILE A 857 -2.32 1.90 -50.20
C ILE A 857 -2.33 3.37 -49.74
N HIS A 858 -2.84 3.68 -48.54
CA HIS A 858 -2.81 5.04 -47.97
C HIS A 858 -1.39 5.55 -47.84
N ASP A 859 -0.46 4.75 -47.30
CA ASP A 859 0.94 5.11 -47.16
C ASP A 859 1.59 5.41 -48.53
N ILE A 860 1.30 4.60 -49.56
CA ILE A 860 1.79 4.87 -50.91
C ILE A 860 1.19 6.17 -51.47
N VAL A 861 -0.11 6.41 -51.29
CA VAL A 861 -0.78 7.64 -51.71
C VAL A 861 -0.16 8.86 -51.02
N ASP A 862 0.05 8.81 -49.72
CA ASP A 862 0.60 9.91 -48.92
C ASP A 862 2.06 10.20 -49.27
N VAL A 863 2.88 9.16 -49.46
CA VAL A 863 4.30 9.31 -49.82
C VAL A 863 4.48 9.80 -51.25
N THR A 864 3.66 9.32 -52.18
CA THR A 864 3.81 9.65 -53.61
C THR A 864 3.02 10.89 -54.02
N GLY A 865 1.99 11.26 -53.26
CA GLY A 865 1.01 12.29 -53.63
C GLY A 865 0.16 11.90 -54.84
N THR A 866 0.03 10.59 -55.11
CA THR A 866 -0.75 10.04 -56.23
C THR A 866 -2.22 10.01 -55.86
N ASP A 867 -3.09 10.45 -56.77
CA ASP A 867 -4.55 10.33 -56.67
C ASP A 867 -4.97 9.22 -57.65
N PRO A 868 -5.06 7.95 -57.20
CA PRO A 868 -5.12 6.81 -58.11
C PRO A 868 -6.47 6.73 -58.82
N ASP A 869 -6.47 6.58 -60.13
CA ASP A 869 -7.69 6.20 -60.87
C ASP A 869 -7.89 4.66 -60.81
N THR A 870 -6.81 3.90 -60.58
CA THR A 870 -6.84 2.43 -60.45
C THR A 870 -5.81 1.92 -59.45
N VAL A 871 -6.21 0.99 -58.60
CA VAL A 871 -5.39 0.28 -57.62
C VAL A 871 -5.31 -1.20 -58.03
N ARG A 872 -4.09 -1.71 -58.21
CA ARG A 872 -3.87 -3.13 -58.54
C ARG A 872 -3.17 -3.82 -57.38
N VAL A 873 -3.77 -4.91 -56.91
CA VAL A 873 -3.26 -5.76 -55.83
C VAL A 873 -2.86 -7.09 -56.42
N TYR A 874 -1.60 -7.47 -56.28
CA TYR A 874 -1.06 -8.74 -56.78
C TYR A 874 -0.80 -9.70 -55.61
N VAL A 875 -1.41 -10.87 -55.63
CA VAL A 875 -1.16 -11.94 -54.66
C VAL A 875 -0.02 -12.84 -55.12
N ALA A 876 0.68 -13.43 -54.16
CA ALA A 876 1.84 -14.26 -54.41
C ALA A 876 1.48 -15.57 -55.13
N ALA A 877 2.31 -15.95 -56.11
CA ALA A 877 2.13 -17.20 -56.86
C ALA A 877 2.14 -18.46 -55.97
N ASP A 878 1.46 -19.52 -56.42
CA ASP A 878 1.36 -20.83 -55.75
C ASP A 878 2.71 -21.36 -55.21
N TRP A 879 3.77 -21.24 -56.02
CA TRP A 879 5.10 -21.73 -55.63
C TRP A 879 5.67 -21.00 -54.40
N LYS A 880 5.28 -19.74 -54.16
CA LYS A 880 5.67 -18.98 -52.96
C LYS A 880 4.87 -19.44 -51.74
N ARG A 881 3.61 -19.84 -51.93
CA ARG A 881 2.78 -20.47 -50.90
C ARG A 881 3.32 -21.84 -50.48
N ASP A 882 3.76 -22.66 -51.42
CA ASP A 882 4.42 -23.95 -51.13
C ASP A 882 5.67 -23.77 -50.25
N VAL A 883 6.43 -22.69 -50.47
CA VAL A 883 7.59 -22.36 -49.64
C VAL A 883 7.15 -21.97 -48.23
N PHE A 884 6.08 -21.19 -48.07
CA PHE A 884 5.51 -20.88 -46.76
C PHE A 884 5.07 -22.14 -46.00
N GLU A 885 4.34 -23.06 -46.65
CA GLU A 885 3.96 -24.33 -46.03
C GLU A 885 5.19 -25.13 -45.58
N THR A 886 6.23 -25.18 -46.41
CA THR A 886 7.48 -25.88 -46.06
C THR A 886 8.18 -25.23 -44.86
N VAL A 887 8.21 -23.90 -44.77
CA VAL A 887 8.77 -23.16 -43.62
C VAL A 887 7.98 -23.48 -42.35
N ARG A 888 6.64 -23.47 -42.43
CA ARG A 888 5.75 -23.79 -41.30
C ARG A 888 5.97 -25.21 -40.79
N GLU A 889 6.02 -26.20 -41.69
CA GLU A 889 6.17 -27.62 -41.31
C GLU A 889 7.59 -27.96 -40.80
N THR A 890 8.62 -27.29 -41.32
CA THR A 890 10.01 -27.58 -40.99
C THR A 890 10.52 -26.77 -39.79
N GLY A 891 9.90 -25.61 -39.52
CA GLY A 891 10.32 -24.66 -38.50
C GLY A 891 11.36 -23.65 -39.02
N THR A 892 11.91 -22.85 -38.09
CA THR A 892 12.69 -21.64 -38.41
C THR A 892 14.17 -21.86 -38.76
N ASP A 893 14.61 -23.11 -38.98
CA ASP A 893 15.97 -23.43 -39.44
C ASP A 893 16.06 -23.30 -40.96
N VAL A 894 16.63 -22.18 -41.42
CA VAL A 894 16.81 -21.87 -42.84
C VAL A 894 17.54 -23.00 -43.59
N GLY A 895 18.52 -23.67 -42.97
CA GLY A 895 19.26 -24.75 -43.62
C GLY A 895 18.42 -26.00 -43.85
N ALA A 896 17.57 -26.34 -42.90
CA ALA A 896 16.62 -27.46 -42.99
C ALA A 896 15.51 -27.17 -44.00
N VAL A 897 14.91 -25.98 -43.97
CA VAL A 897 13.90 -25.53 -44.95
C VAL A 897 14.48 -25.55 -46.35
N MET A 898 15.64 -24.92 -46.56
CA MET A 898 16.32 -24.91 -47.86
C MET A 898 16.67 -26.31 -48.34
N GLY A 899 16.98 -27.23 -47.41
CA GLY A 899 17.19 -28.64 -47.72
C GLY A 899 15.97 -29.30 -48.37
N GLN A 900 14.77 -29.03 -47.84
CA GLN A 900 13.50 -29.59 -48.34
C GLN A 900 13.00 -28.88 -49.60
N VAL A 901 12.96 -27.54 -49.60
CA VAL A 901 12.52 -26.74 -50.75
C VAL A 901 13.37 -27.04 -51.98
N MET A 902 14.68 -27.25 -51.80
CA MET A 902 15.59 -27.60 -52.89
C MET A 902 15.46 -29.04 -53.36
N GLU A 903 14.58 -29.89 -52.82
CA GLU A 903 14.25 -31.20 -53.39
C GLU A 903 13.31 -31.07 -54.61
N ASP A 904 12.45 -30.06 -54.61
CA ASP A 904 11.55 -29.75 -55.71
C ASP A 904 12.31 -29.20 -56.94
N PRO A 905 12.18 -29.83 -58.14
CA PRO A 905 12.83 -29.36 -59.35
C PRO A 905 12.43 -27.95 -59.82
N GLU A 906 11.16 -27.56 -59.64
CA GLU A 906 10.62 -26.27 -60.09
C GLU A 906 11.06 -25.13 -59.17
N LEU A 907 11.07 -25.34 -57.85
CA LEU A 907 11.61 -24.37 -56.88
C LEU A 907 13.13 -24.21 -57.01
N ARG A 908 13.86 -25.31 -57.28
CA ARG A 908 15.31 -25.28 -57.49
C ARG A 908 15.72 -24.42 -58.69
N GLU A 909 14.89 -24.31 -59.73
CA GLU A 909 15.15 -23.44 -60.89
C GLU A 909 15.05 -21.95 -60.55
N LYS A 910 14.30 -21.59 -59.50
CA LYS A 910 14.11 -20.21 -59.02
C LYS A 910 15.24 -19.70 -58.11
N GLY A 911 16.08 -20.60 -57.58
CA GLY A 911 17.41 -20.30 -57.03
C GLY A 911 17.42 -19.24 -55.92
N ASP A 912 18.03 -18.09 -56.19
CA ASP A 912 18.22 -17.00 -55.21
C ASP A 912 16.88 -16.42 -54.71
N ALA A 913 15.86 -16.35 -55.56
CA ALA A 913 14.54 -15.83 -55.19
C ALA A 913 13.85 -16.69 -54.10
N VAL A 914 14.07 -18.00 -54.14
CA VAL A 914 13.59 -18.92 -53.09
C VAL A 914 14.35 -18.69 -51.79
N ASN A 915 15.67 -18.46 -51.86
CA ASN A 915 16.48 -18.22 -50.68
C ASN A 915 16.11 -16.92 -49.95
N ASP A 916 15.80 -15.86 -50.70
CA ASP A 916 15.35 -14.59 -50.12
C ASP A 916 13.95 -14.74 -49.51
N LEU A 917 13.03 -15.39 -50.24
CA LEU A 917 11.69 -15.71 -49.73
C LEU A 917 11.71 -16.56 -48.44
N VAL A 918 12.58 -17.57 -48.37
CA VAL A 918 12.72 -18.40 -47.16
C VAL A 918 13.19 -17.57 -45.97
N GLN A 919 14.09 -16.61 -46.15
CA GLN A 919 14.53 -15.74 -45.06
C GLN A 919 13.37 -14.89 -44.54
N ASP A 920 12.62 -14.26 -45.45
CA ASP A 920 11.47 -13.41 -45.11
C ASP A 920 10.36 -14.20 -44.39
N LEU A 921 10.07 -15.42 -44.86
CA LEU A 921 9.02 -16.26 -44.27
C LEU A 921 9.46 -16.90 -42.94
N VAL A 922 10.76 -17.18 -42.75
CA VAL A 922 11.27 -17.65 -41.46
C VAL A 922 11.14 -16.56 -40.39
N GLU A 923 11.37 -15.29 -40.76
CA GLU A 923 11.14 -14.16 -39.86
C GLU A 923 9.65 -14.05 -39.50
N LEU A 924 8.76 -14.11 -40.50
CA LEU A 924 7.31 -14.11 -40.32
C LEU A 924 6.83 -15.24 -39.38
N VAL A 925 7.32 -16.46 -39.57
CA VAL A 925 6.92 -17.64 -38.78
C VAL A 925 7.48 -17.60 -37.36
N ARG A 926 8.65 -17.00 -37.14
CA ARG A 926 9.28 -16.95 -35.81
C ARG A 926 8.48 -16.14 -34.79
N GLU A 927 7.71 -15.17 -35.25
CA GLU A 927 6.97 -14.23 -34.39
C GLU A 927 5.54 -14.67 -34.09
N ARG A 928 5.14 -15.89 -34.47
CA ARG A 928 3.75 -16.37 -34.42
C ARG A 928 3.63 -17.73 -33.77
N ASP A 929 2.48 -18.01 -33.17
CA ASP A 929 2.16 -19.30 -32.59
C ASP A 929 1.56 -20.29 -33.62
N ASP A 930 1.41 -21.56 -33.21
CA ASP A 930 0.96 -22.63 -34.10
C ASP A 930 -0.48 -22.45 -34.60
N ASP A 931 -1.37 -21.85 -33.79
CA ASP A 931 -2.78 -21.64 -34.14
C ASP A 931 -2.91 -20.48 -35.13
N GLU A 932 -2.17 -19.38 -34.91
CA GLU A 932 -2.04 -18.29 -35.88
C GLU A 932 -1.52 -18.79 -37.23
N LEU A 933 -0.48 -19.64 -37.21
CA LEU A 933 0.13 -20.18 -38.43
C LEU A 933 -0.77 -21.17 -39.16
N ALA A 934 -1.56 -21.96 -38.43
CA ALA A 934 -2.57 -22.84 -39.01
C ALA A 934 -3.68 -22.02 -39.69
N ALA A 935 -4.21 -21.01 -39.01
CA ALA A 935 -5.22 -20.10 -39.57
C ALA A 935 -4.71 -19.41 -40.83
N MET A 936 -3.47 -18.91 -40.83
CA MET A 936 -2.83 -18.29 -42.00
C MET A 936 -2.72 -19.24 -43.20
N ALA A 937 -2.40 -20.52 -42.98
CA ALA A 937 -2.31 -21.51 -44.05
C ALA A 937 -3.65 -21.75 -44.76
N ASP A 938 -4.77 -21.62 -44.04
CA ASP A 938 -6.12 -21.81 -44.57
C ASP A 938 -6.69 -20.54 -45.29
N VAL A 939 -5.90 -19.46 -45.39
CA VAL A 939 -6.32 -18.21 -46.03
C VAL A 939 -6.02 -18.20 -47.54
N ASP A 940 -7.09 -18.13 -48.33
CA ASP A 940 -7.05 -17.75 -49.75
C ASP A 940 -6.98 -16.22 -49.88
N GLU A 941 -5.77 -15.67 -50.02
CA GLU A 941 -5.52 -14.22 -50.16
C GLU A 941 -6.28 -13.60 -51.34
N GLN A 942 -6.36 -14.31 -52.48
CA GLN A 942 -7.02 -13.78 -53.66
C GLN A 942 -8.51 -13.59 -53.40
N ALA A 943 -9.14 -14.59 -52.77
CA ALA A 943 -10.55 -14.50 -52.38
C ALA A 943 -10.79 -13.38 -51.36
N VAL A 944 -9.91 -13.22 -50.36
CA VAL A 944 -10.01 -12.17 -49.34
C VAL A 944 -10.01 -10.78 -49.98
N TYR A 945 -9.05 -10.50 -50.85
CA TYR A 945 -8.98 -9.18 -51.50
C TYR A 945 -10.10 -8.94 -52.50
N ALA A 946 -10.55 -9.99 -53.20
CA ALA A 946 -11.71 -9.90 -54.08
C ALA A 946 -13.00 -9.60 -53.29
N ASP A 947 -13.20 -10.22 -52.13
CA ASP A 947 -14.34 -9.95 -51.25
C ASP A 947 -14.30 -8.52 -50.64
N ALA A 948 -13.12 -7.89 -50.59
CA ALA A 948 -12.92 -6.52 -50.14
C ALA A 948 -12.90 -5.47 -51.26
N GLU A 949 -13.01 -5.88 -52.53
CA GLU A 949 -12.88 -5.00 -53.71
C GLU A 949 -13.80 -3.78 -53.63
N ALA A 950 -15.10 -3.99 -53.39
CA ALA A 950 -16.08 -2.90 -53.32
C ALA A 950 -15.79 -1.89 -52.20
N PHE A 951 -15.23 -2.34 -51.08
CA PHE A 951 -14.82 -1.46 -49.99
C PHE A 951 -13.60 -0.63 -50.41
N LEU A 952 -12.56 -1.27 -50.94
CA LEU A 952 -11.35 -0.59 -51.40
C LEU A 952 -11.67 0.41 -52.52
N GLU A 953 -12.57 0.08 -53.44
CA GLU A 953 -13.01 1.01 -54.50
C GLU A 953 -13.65 2.27 -53.92
N SER A 954 -14.52 2.11 -52.92
CA SER A 954 -15.17 3.23 -52.25
C SER A 954 -14.21 4.04 -51.38
N GLU A 955 -13.25 3.38 -50.73
CA GLU A 955 -12.30 4.02 -49.82
C GLU A 955 -11.32 4.93 -50.57
N PHE A 956 -10.87 4.50 -51.76
CA PHE A 956 -9.88 5.22 -52.56
C PHE A 956 -10.47 5.99 -53.75
N ASP A 957 -11.79 5.94 -53.98
CA ASP A 957 -12.48 6.48 -55.17
C ASP A 957 -11.81 6.02 -56.49
N ALA A 958 -11.35 4.76 -56.51
CA ALA A 958 -10.53 4.18 -57.57
C ALA A 958 -11.08 2.81 -58.01
N THR A 959 -10.80 2.38 -59.24
CA THR A 959 -11.08 0.99 -59.65
C THR A 959 -10.08 0.04 -58.99
N VAL A 960 -10.52 -1.08 -58.41
CA VAL A 960 -9.62 -2.05 -57.77
C VAL A 960 -9.55 -3.32 -58.61
N GLU A 961 -8.34 -3.79 -58.91
CA GLU A 961 -8.13 -5.04 -59.65
C GLU A 961 -7.21 -5.98 -58.85
N VAL A 962 -7.67 -7.22 -58.59
CA VAL A 962 -6.90 -8.24 -57.88
C VAL A 962 -6.39 -9.29 -58.86
N TYR A 963 -5.08 -9.51 -58.88
CA TYR A 963 -4.43 -10.46 -59.79
C TYR A 963 -3.58 -11.48 -59.02
N ASP A 964 -3.54 -12.71 -59.51
CA ASP A 964 -2.48 -13.65 -59.14
C ASP A 964 -1.20 -13.34 -59.93
N GLU A 965 -0.03 -13.38 -59.28
CA GLU A 965 1.27 -13.18 -59.95
C GLU A 965 1.47 -14.09 -61.18
N SER A 966 0.87 -15.29 -61.15
CA SER A 966 0.97 -16.30 -62.21
C SER A 966 -0.08 -16.12 -63.31
N ASP A 967 -1.04 -15.19 -63.17
CA ASP A 967 -2.10 -14.98 -64.15
C ASP A 967 -1.51 -14.40 -65.46
N PRO A 968 -1.57 -15.14 -66.58
CA PRO A 968 -1.02 -14.67 -67.86
C PRO A 968 -1.77 -13.47 -68.44
N ASP A 969 -2.98 -13.18 -67.96
CA ASP A 969 -3.80 -12.04 -68.36
C ASP A 969 -3.68 -10.85 -67.38
N ALA A 970 -2.84 -10.94 -66.34
CA ALA A 970 -2.62 -9.86 -65.37
C ALA A 970 -2.06 -8.59 -66.01
N VAL A 971 -2.62 -7.44 -65.64
CA VAL A 971 -2.16 -6.12 -66.09
C VAL A 971 -1.10 -5.61 -65.11
N ASP A 972 0.18 -5.72 -65.49
CA ASP A 972 1.31 -5.27 -64.66
C ASP A 972 2.25 -4.33 -65.45
N PRO A 973 1.94 -3.03 -65.51
CA PRO A 973 2.67 -2.07 -66.35
C PRO A 973 4.09 -1.78 -65.84
N ASP A 974 4.34 -1.93 -64.54
CA ASP A 974 5.62 -1.63 -63.89
C ASP A 974 6.42 -2.86 -63.46
N GLY A 975 5.89 -4.08 -63.67
CA GLY A 975 6.56 -5.32 -63.27
C GLY A 975 6.57 -5.53 -61.76
N LYS A 976 5.51 -5.09 -61.05
CA LYS A 976 5.40 -5.20 -59.60
C LYS A 976 4.90 -6.55 -59.11
N ALA A 977 4.21 -7.34 -59.93
CA ALA A 977 3.59 -8.60 -59.51
C ALA A 977 4.61 -9.60 -58.91
N ASP A 978 5.82 -9.66 -59.48
CA ASP A 978 6.92 -10.52 -59.01
C ASP A 978 7.34 -10.23 -57.56
N SER A 979 7.03 -9.04 -57.04
CA SER A 979 7.37 -8.62 -55.67
C SER A 979 6.35 -9.09 -54.61
N ALA A 980 5.22 -9.68 -55.02
CA ALA A 980 4.22 -10.19 -54.08
C ALA A 980 4.80 -11.37 -53.28
N VAL A 981 4.58 -11.36 -51.97
CA VAL A 981 5.00 -12.42 -51.04
C VAL A 981 3.77 -12.87 -50.25
N PRO A 982 3.65 -14.15 -49.84
CA PRO A 982 2.50 -14.58 -49.04
C PRO A 982 2.24 -13.63 -47.86
N PHE A 983 0.98 -13.23 -47.70
CA PHE A 983 0.48 -12.27 -46.70
C PHE A 983 1.01 -10.84 -46.82
N ARG A 984 1.70 -10.51 -47.92
CA ARG A 984 2.22 -9.18 -48.27
C ARG A 984 2.09 -8.97 -49.79
N PRO A 985 0.90 -8.59 -50.28
CA PRO A 985 0.68 -8.44 -51.71
C PRO A 985 1.48 -7.26 -52.27
N ALA A 986 1.76 -7.29 -53.56
CA ALA A 986 2.35 -6.15 -54.24
C ALA A 986 1.24 -5.17 -54.67
N ILE A 987 1.49 -3.87 -54.52
CA ILE A 987 0.52 -2.82 -54.83
C ILE A 987 1.06 -1.89 -55.93
N HIS A 988 0.25 -1.64 -56.95
CA HIS A 988 0.51 -0.66 -58.01
C HIS A 988 -0.66 0.33 -58.12
N LEU A 989 -0.34 1.62 -58.08
CA LEU A 989 -1.30 2.72 -58.23
C LEU A 989 -1.08 3.37 -59.60
N GLU A 990 -2.14 3.56 -60.38
CA GLU A 990 -2.13 4.23 -61.69
C GLU A 990 -2.70 5.64 -61.65
#